data_AF-A0A415N3J5-F1
#
_entry.id   AF-A0A415N3J5-F1
#
_cell.length_a   1.000
_cell.length_b   1.000
_cell.length_c   1.000
_cell.angle_alpha   90.00
_cell.angle_beta   90.00
_cell.angle_gamma   90.00
#
_symmetry.space_group_name_H-M   'P 1'
#
loop_
_entity.id
_entity.type
_entity.pdbx_description
1 polymer ?
#
loop_
_entity_poly.entity_id
_entity_poly.type
_entity_poly.pdbx_seq_one_letter_code
_entity_poly.pdbx_strand_id
1 'polypeptide(L)'
;MNKKNTLLLFLCLFCLWAVAQEKKPVKIACVGNSITYGSGIKNQFQNSYPGLLSQLLGEGYDVRNFGISARVMLNKGDHPYMHEQKFRDLLAFQPDIVTIKLGTNDSKPWNWHYGKDFGKDLTEMLDILQDLPSKPKIYLCFPVPAVKRNFGINDSVITNGIIPVIRRVAKKRHLPVVDLYALLKPHPDYYTDGIHPNEQGAALIAGELYRTLTGNEAPKIVTEQPFPGKKSQWEGFDRYDFICNARKATVVVPRKVAEGHPWIWRPAFFGAFPSVDKALLEKGFHVVYYDLTHLYGSPRAQRLGTDFYDIMRRYYRLSSKVTLEGFSRGGLFAFNWGAKNPDKVACIYVDAPVCDVFSWPGRHRELWSGLLAEWGLTDEQMNNFKGNPIDNLEPLADAGIPVISVCGDSDRTVPYEENMKIVADRYRALGGLVEIILKPGCDHHPHSLENPEAVVDFIVRNQPDYQKKHVIHQRANLANSYLKFTKEKKGCVAFLGGSITEMRGWRNMIQEDLKQRFPDTEFTFIDAGIPSTGSTPHAFRFENDVLQKGVPDLLFVEAAVNDDTNKFNYIQQVRGMEGIVRHARTFSPAMDIVMLHFIYDPFIPLLDKGMQPQVIMSHESVANHYNVSSINLAEEVAYRMRDGEFDWKQFGGTHPAWDGHKYYAATINHLFDLEWGGDVAKKTVQPHEVPEQPIDAYSYDKGVFIDIRSAKQLNGWKVVEDWMPTVKGNTRKGFVHVPMLVADRASASLSFSFEGRAVGIFCAAGPQACVLEYSIDGAPFKKLDTFTDWSRNLYIPWVYMLETELPSACHTLRLRVAKGDKTGCQIRNFVVNQ
;
A
#
# COMPACT_ATOMS: atom_id res chain seq x y z
N MET A 1 -35.33 5.72 -2.85
CA MET A 1 -34.79 4.96 -1.70
C MET A 1 -35.53 3.64 -1.56
N ASN A 2 -34.87 2.52 -1.82
CA ASN A 2 -35.50 1.19 -1.81
C ASN A 2 -35.60 0.62 -0.37
N LYS A 3 -36.72 -0.06 -0.08
CA LYS A 3 -37.08 -0.66 1.23
C LYS A 3 -36.03 -1.62 1.84
N LYS A 4 -35.02 -2.07 1.08
CA LYS A 4 -33.90 -2.87 1.60
C LYS A 4 -32.88 -2.06 2.41
N ASN A 5 -32.73 -0.76 2.16
CA ASN A 5 -31.77 0.08 2.88
C ASN A 5 -32.28 0.50 4.28
N THR A 6 -33.60 0.53 4.46
CA THR A 6 -34.22 0.89 5.75
C THR A 6 -34.10 -0.24 6.79
N LEU A 7 -33.98 -1.50 6.35
CA LEU A 7 -33.82 -2.65 7.25
C LEU A 7 -32.36 -2.81 7.74
N LEU A 8 -31.37 -2.39 6.94
CA LEU A 8 -29.96 -2.32 7.37
C LEU A 8 -29.71 -1.18 8.38
N LEU A 9 -30.42 -0.05 8.23
CA LEU A 9 -30.37 1.05 9.21
C LEU A 9 -30.91 0.63 10.59
N PHE A 10 -31.97 -0.20 10.61
CA PHE A 10 -32.59 -0.66 11.86
C PHE A 10 -31.81 -1.77 12.59
N LEU A 11 -31.02 -2.59 11.89
CA LEU A 11 -30.15 -3.59 12.54
C LEU A 11 -28.84 -3.02 13.09
N CYS A 12 -28.35 -1.90 12.56
CA CYS A 12 -27.14 -1.24 13.10
C CYS A 12 -27.42 -0.40 14.36
N LEU A 13 -28.65 0.09 14.53
CA LEU A 13 -29.04 0.89 15.71
C LEU A 13 -29.22 0.05 16.99
N PHE A 14 -29.38 -1.27 16.91
CA PHE A 14 -29.56 -2.15 18.08
C PHE A 14 -28.27 -2.78 18.63
N CYS A 15 -27.14 -2.69 17.93
CA CYS A 15 -25.85 -3.20 18.44
C CYS A 15 -25.09 -2.22 19.35
N LEU A 16 -25.65 -1.02 19.60
CA LEU A 16 -24.98 0.04 20.38
C LEU A 16 -25.41 0.11 21.86
N TRP A 17 -26.28 -0.79 22.32
CA TRP A 17 -26.88 -0.71 23.67
C TRP A 17 -26.75 -2.02 24.45
N ALA A 18 -25.54 -2.56 24.51
CA ALA A 18 -25.17 -3.49 25.56
C ALA A 18 -23.72 -3.23 25.94
N VAL A 19 -23.50 -2.56 27.06
CA VAL A 19 -22.25 -2.72 27.82
C VAL A 19 -22.27 -4.15 28.37
N ALA A 20 -22.04 -5.13 27.50
CA ALA A 20 -21.88 -6.50 27.92
C ALA A 20 -20.56 -6.56 28.70
N GLN A 21 -20.66 -6.57 30.04
CA GLN A 21 -19.52 -6.83 30.89
C GLN A 21 -18.92 -8.18 30.45
N GLU A 22 -17.73 -8.13 29.86
CA GLU A 22 -17.07 -9.30 29.27
C GLU A 22 -16.96 -10.39 30.34
N LYS A 23 -17.67 -11.51 30.15
CA LYS A 23 -17.60 -12.63 31.10
C LYS A 23 -16.17 -13.15 31.07
N LYS A 24 -15.49 -13.09 32.22
CA LYS A 24 -14.08 -13.51 32.31
C LYS A 24 -13.95 -14.98 31.85
N PRO A 25 -13.07 -15.27 30.88
CA PRO A 25 -12.85 -16.63 30.39
C PRO A 25 -12.19 -17.49 31.47
N VAL A 26 -12.47 -18.79 31.46
CA VAL A 26 -11.80 -19.76 32.33
C VAL A 26 -10.37 -19.96 31.83
N LYS A 27 -9.40 -19.63 32.67
CA LYS A 27 -7.98 -19.69 32.34
C LYS A 27 -7.41 -21.09 32.54
N ILE A 28 -6.86 -21.66 31.47
CA ILE A 28 -6.24 -22.99 31.49
C ILE A 28 -4.75 -22.87 31.17
N ALA A 29 -3.91 -23.31 32.09
CA ALA A 29 -2.48 -23.41 31.87
C ALA A 29 -2.06 -24.85 31.54
N CYS A 30 -1.50 -25.07 30.35
CA CYS A 30 -0.90 -26.33 29.95
C CYS A 30 0.60 -26.32 30.28
N VAL A 31 0.97 -26.89 31.43
CA VAL A 31 2.35 -26.95 31.93
C VAL A 31 3.04 -28.22 31.47
N GLY A 32 4.25 -28.11 30.93
CA GLY A 32 5.03 -29.28 30.58
C GLY A 32 6.30 -28.99 29.81
N ASN A 33 6.83 -30.04 29.20
CA ASN A 33 8.12 -30.01 28.51
C ASN A 33 7.98 -29.80 26.99
N SER A 34 8.93 -30.29 26.19
CA SER A 34 8.94 -30.20 24.72
C SER A 34 7.70 -30.76 24.06
N ILE A 35 7.04 -31.74 24.67
CA ILE A 35 5.78 -32.31 24.15
C ILE A 35 4.63 -31.32 24.32
N THR A 36 4.57 -30.62 25.45
CA THR A 36 3.59 -29.55 25.68
C THR A 36 3.87 -28.35 24.79
N TYR A 37 5.14 -28.01 24.60
CA TYR A 37 5.57 -26.98 23.66
C TYR A 37 5.16 -27.30 22.20
N GLY A 38 5.05 -28.59 21.84
CA GLY A 38 4.75 -29.04 20.48
C GLY A 38 6.00 -29.22 19.62
N SER A 39 7.13 -29.63 20.22
CA SER A 39 8.34 -29.99 19.46
C SER A 39 8.02 -31.08 18.43
N GLY A 40 8.52 -30.93 17.20
CA GLY A 40 8.19 -31.83 16.09
C GLY A 40 6.91 -31.47 15.31
N ILE A 41 6.03 -30.63 15.85
CA ILE A 41 4.81 -30.18 15.18
C ILE A 41 5.10 -28.93 14.33
N LYS A 42 4.63 -28.92 13.08
CA LYS A 42 4.93 -27.84 12.11
C LYS A 42 4.39 -26.47 12.56
N ASN A 43 3.14 -26.42 13.00
CA ASN A 43 2.52 -25.21 13.55
C ASN A 43 2.19 -25.45 15.02
N GLN A 44 3.09 -25.07 15.92
CA GLN A 44 2.90 -25.29 17.36
C GLN A 44 1.75 -24.48 17.95
N PHE A 45 1.45 -23.30 17.41
CA PHE A 45 0.32 -22.50 17.87
C PHE A 45 -1.00 -23.21 17.58
N GLN A 46 -1.16 -23.75 16.37
CA GLN A 46 -2.39 -24.39 15.93
C GLN A 46 -2.51 -25.85 16.35
N ASN A 47 -1.45 -26.63 16.17
CA ASN A 47 -1.52 -28.10 16.15
C ASN A 47 -0.87 -28.76 17.37
N SER A 48 -0.25 -28.00 18.29
CA SER A 48 0.12 -28.57 19.60
C SER A 48 -1.12 -28.94 20.39
N TYR A 49 -1.03 -29.89 21.33
CA TYR A 49 -2.22 -30.26 22.09
C TYR A 49 -2.83 -29.08 22.87
N PRO A 50 -2.08 -28.10 23.42
CA PRO A 50 -2.69 -26.90 23.99
C PRO A 50 -3.40 -26.03 22.95
N GLY A 51 -2.82 -25.89 21.75
CA GLY A 51 -3.43 -25.14 20.64
C GLY A 51 -4.72 -25.78 20.12
N LEU A 52 -4.74 -27.10 20.03
CA LEU A 52 -5.93 -27.88 19.68
C LEU A 52 -6.98 -27.82 20.79
N LEU A 53 -6.57 -27.93 22.06
CA LEU A 53 -7.48 -27.81 23.20
C LEU A 53 -8.15 -26.43 23.25
N SER A 54 -7.41 -25.36 22.94
CA SER A 54 -7.96 -24.01 22.80
C SER A 54 -9.10 -23.96 21.77
N GLN A 55 -8.89 -24.58 20.61
CA GLN A 55 -9.89 -24.63 19.53
C GLN A 55 -11.11 -25.46 19.91
N LEU A 56 -10.93 -26.57 20.62
CA LEU A 56 -12.04 -27.41 21.07
C LEU A 56 -12.91 -26.70 22.13
N LEU A 57 -12.30 -25.95 23.04
CA LEU A 57 -12.99 -25.30 24.16
C LEU A 57 -13.67 -23.97 23.77
N GLY A 58 -13.09 -23.21 22.82
CA GLY A 58 -13.70 -22.00 22.27
C GLY A 58 -13.76 -20.78 23.21
N GLU A 59 -14.68 -19.86 22.93
CA GLU A 59 -14.74 -18.48 23.49
C GLU A 59 -14.79 -18.38 25.02
N GLY A 60 -15.20 -19.44 25.71
CA GLY A 60 -15.28 -19.46 27.18
C GLY A 60 -13.96 -19.68 27.90
N TYR A 61 -12.86 -19.94 27.18
CA TYR A 61 -11.61 -20.43 27.76
C TYR A 61 -10.37 -19.67 27.22
N ASP A 62 -9.43 -19.36 28.11
CA ASP A 62 -8.08 -18.88 27.76
C ASP A 62 -7.08 -20.00 27.97
N VAL A 63 -6.86 -20.83 26.94
CA VAL A 63 -5.91 -21.94 27.01
C VAL A 63 -4.54 -21.48 26.55
N ARG A 64 -3.54 -21.56 27.44
CA ARG A 64 -2.16 -21.12 27.15
C ARG A 64 -1.15 -22.26 27.26
N ASN A 65 -0.21 -22.25 26.33
CA ASN A 65 0.88 -23.21 26.26
C ASN A 65 2.06 -22.76 27.14
N PHE A 66 2.14 -23.34 28.34
CA PHE A 66 3.27 -23.15 29.25
C PHE A 66 4.39 -24.21 29.05
N GLY A 67 4.44 -24.84 27.88
CA GLY A 67 5.49 -25.80 27.52
C GLY A 67 6.87 -25.16 27.33
N ILE A 68 7.91 -25.85 27.80
CA ILE A 68 9.32 -25.49 27.58
C ILE A 68 10.13 -26.74 27.24
N SER A 69 10.84 -26.73 26.13
CA SER A 69 11.64 -27.87 25.71
C SER A 69 12.69 -28.30 26.75
N ALA A 70 12.96 -29.60 26.80
CA ALA A 70 13.93 -30.26 27.69
C ALA A 70 13.68 -30.16 29.21
N ARG A 71 12.68 -29.42 29.70
CA ARG A 71 12.48 -29.21 31.14
C ARG A 71 12.03 -30.45 31.91
N VAL A 72 12.43 -30.47 33.18
CA VAL A 72 12.20 -31.54 34.16
C VAL A 72 11.41 -31.02 35.37
N MET A 73 10.77 -31.93 36.12
CA MET A 73 10.18 -31.62 37.43
C MET A 73 11.25 -31.50 38.52
N LEU A 74 12.32 -32.32 38.43
CA LEU A 74 13.40 -32.36 39.41
C LEU A 74 14.15 -31.02 39.51
N ASN A 75 14.17 -30.41 40.69
CA ASN A 75 14.88 -29.16 40.97
C ASN A 75 16.40 -29.29 40.89
N LYS A 76 16.92 -30.50 41.07
CA LYS A 76 18.35 -30.84 40.91
C LYS A 76 18.70 -31.41 39.53
N GLY A 77 17.72 -31.52 38.63
CA GLY A 77 17.98 -32.00 37.27
C GLY A 77 18.67 -30.95 36.42
N ASP A 78 18.97 -31.32 35.17
CA ASP A 78 19.68 -30.48 34.20
C ASP A 78 18.96 -29.16 33.88
N HIS A 79 17.62 -29.19 33.77
CA HIS A 79 16.81 -28.01 33.44
C HIS A 79 15.49 -27.95 34.25
N PRO A 80 15.54 -27.54 35.53
CA PRO A 80 14.38 -27.52 36.42
C PRO A 80 13.33 -26.50 35.98
N TYR A 81 12.09 -26.96 35.77
CA TYR A 81 11.00 -26.11 35.25
C TYR A 81 10.66 -24.94 36.19
N MET A 82 10.66 -25.15 37.51
CA MET A 82 10.29 -24.10 38.48
C MET A 82 11.26 -22.93 38.53
N HIS A 83 12.46 -23.05 37.96
CA HIS A 83 13.44 -21.96 37.91
C HIS A 83 13.23 -21.03 36.70
N GLU A 84 12.38 -21.43 35.75
CA GLU A 84 12.16 -20.72 34.49
C GLU A 84 11.28 -19.48 34.61
N GLN A 85 11.50 -18.51 33.72
CA GLN A 85 10.64 -17.33 33.62
C GLN A 85 9.18 -17.71 33.35
N LYS A 86 8.97 -18.72 32.51
CA LYS A 86 7.62 -19.17 32.16
C LYS A 86 6.86 -19.82 33.33
N PHE A 87 7.55 -20.31 34.37
CA PHE A 87 6.87 -20.68 35.62
C PHE A 87 6.41 -19.43 36.38
N ARG A 88 7.19 -18.35 36.41
CA ARG A 88 6.74 -17.06 36.98
C ARG A 88 5.56 -16.49 36.19
N ASP A 89 5.59 -16.59 34.86
CA ASP A 89 4.49 -16.15 33.99
C ASP A 89 3.21 -16.97 34.22
N LEU A 90 3.34 -18.28 34.50
CA LEU A 90 2.23 -19.14 34.91
C LEU A 90 1.57 -18.64 36.21
N LEU A 91 2.36 -18.26 37.21
CA LEU A 91 1.82 -17.75 38.48
C LEU A 91 1.12 -16.39 38.26
N ALA A 92 1.70 -15.52 37.44
CA ALA A 92 1.10 -14.24 37.07
C ALA A 92 -0.19 -14.40 36.25
N PHE A 93 -0.31 -15.47 35.47
CA PHE A 93 -1.51 -15.76 34.69
C PHE A 93 -2.74 -16.03 35.57
N GLN A 94 -2.56 -16.47 36.82
CA GLN A 94 -3.64 -16.82 37.76
C GLN A 94 -4.65 -17.79 37.12
N PRO A 95 -4.21 -19.01 36.73
CA PRO A 95 -5.08 -19.97 36.06
C PRO A 95 -6.20 -20.48 36.98
N ASP A 96 -7.35 -20.81 36.40
CA ASP A 96 -8.44 -21.52 37.08
C ASP A 96 -8.24 -23.04 36.98
N ILE A 97 -7.52 -23.49 35.95
CA ILE A 97 -7.19 -24.89 35.70
C ILE A 97 -5.73 -25.03 35.29
N VAL A 98 -5.01 -26.00 35.85
CA VAL A 98 -3.63 -26.32 35.47
C VAL A 98 -3.53 -27.79 35.09
N THR A 99 -3.02 -28.09 33.89
CA THR A 99 -2.60 -29.45 33.52
C THR A 99 -1.08 -29.54 33.63
N ILE A 100 -0.55 -30.56 34.31
CA ILE A 100 0.89 -30.73 34.52
C ILE A 100 1.36 -32.02 33.84
N LYS A 101 2.14 -31.88 32.77
CA LYS A 101 2.71 -33.00 31.99
C LYS A 101 4.25 -32.95 31.99
N LEU A 102 4.86 -33.07 33.16
CA LEU A 102 6.31 -33.21 33.36
C LEU A 102 6.68 -34.65 33.77
N GLY A 103 7.96 -35.03 33.67
CA GLY A 103 8.43 -36.39 33.92
C GLY A 103 9.17 -37.04 32.75
N THR A 104 8.86 -36.69 31.49
CA THR A 104 9.50 -37.35 30.34
C THR A 104 11.02 -37.16 30.35
N ASN A 105 11.52 -35.93 30.55
CA ASN A 105 12.96 -35.65 30.59
C ASN A 105 13.63 -36.08 31.90
N ASP A 106 12.85 -36.20 32.98
CA ASP A 106 13.33 -36.69 34.27
C ASP A 106 13.79 -38.15 34.16
N SER A 107 13.27 -38.91 33.19
CA SER A 107 13.65 -40.30 32.93
C SER A 107 15.08 -40.50 32.43
N LYS A 108 15.75 -39.42 32.00
CA LYS A 108 17.14 -39.47 31.53
C LYS A 108 18.07 -39.89 32.67
N PRO A 109 19.10 -40.73 32.43
CA PRO A 109 19.94 -41.28 33.50
C PRO A 109 20.54 -40.25 34.46
N TRP A 110 21.02 -39.11 33.95
CA TRP A 110 21.62 -38.05 34.77
C TRP A 110 20.61 -37.26 35.60
N ASN A 111 19.35 -37.22 35.17
CA ASN A 111 18.27 -36.63 35.96
C ASN A 111 17.72 -37.66 36.96
N TRP A 112 17.48 -38.90 36.51
CA TRP A 112 16.84 -39.93 37.32
C TRP A 112 17.71 -40.46 38.47
N HIS A 113 19.02 -40.18 38.48
CA HIS A 113 19.84 -40.37 39.68
C HIS A 113 19.25 -39.63 40.90
N TYR A 114 18.58 -38.49 40.69
CA TYR A 114 17.83 -37.74 41.71
C TYR A 114 16.37 -38.17 41.84
N GLY A 115 15.93 -39.27 41.24
CA GLY A 115 14.52 -39.67 41.15
C GLY A 115 13.79 -39.85 42.49
N LYS A 116 14.53 -40.04 43.59
CA LYS A 116 13.99 -40.04 44.96
C LYS A 116 13.36 -38.69 45.35
N ASP A 117 13.84 -37.59 44.78
CA ASP A 117 13.36 -36.22 45.03
C ASP A 117 12.15 -35.86 44.14
N PHE A 118 11.83 -36.63 43.09
CA PHE A 118 10.77 -36.29 42.12
C PHE A 118 9.41 -36.06 42.80
N GLY A 119 9.03 -36.92 43.76
CA GLY A 119 7.77 -36.77 44.48
C GLY A 119 7.75 -35.55 45.40
N LYS A 120 8.90 -35.17 45.96
CA LYS A 120 9.05 -33.96 46.78
C LYS A 120 8.90 -32.71 45.91
N ASP A 121 9.62 -32.64 44.79
CA ASP A 121 9.62 -31.45 43.92
C ASP A 121 8.26 -31.28 43.22
N LEU A 122 7.59 -32.38 42.83
CA LEU A 122 6.20 -32.32 42.37
C LEU A 122 5.26 -31.78 43.46
N THR A 123 5.48 -32.19 44.72
CA THR A 123 4.68 -31.70 45.84
C THR A 123 4.88 -30.20 46.06
N GLU A 124 6.12 -29.72 45.96
CA GLU A 124 6.48 -28.30 46.07
C GLU A 124 5.79 -27.46 44.98
N MET A 125 5.81 -27.91 43.71
CA MET A 125 5.08 -27.24 42.63
C MET A 125 3.58 -27.17 42.92
N LEU A 126 2.99 -28.25 43.42
CA LEU A 126 1.58 -28.30 43.77
C LEU A 126 1.24 -27.34 44.91
N ASP A 127 2.07 -27.27 45.96
CA ASP A 127 1.88 -26.34 47.07
C ASP A 127 1.85 -24.88 46.56
N ILE A 128 2.82 -24.50 45.74
CA ILE A 128 2.89 -23.16 45.13
C ILE A 128 1.62 -22.85 44.30
N LEU A 129 1.18 -23.79 43.46
CA LEU A 129 0.02 -23.59 42.59
C LEU A 129 -1.30 -23.55 43.37
N GLN A 130 -1.46 -24.37 44.42
CA GLN A 130 -2.66 -24.40 45.26
C GLN A 130 -2.76 -23.15 46.16
N ASP A 131 -1.63 -22.51 46.45
CA ASP A 131 -1.58 -21.27 47.22
C ASP A 131 -1.96 -20.03 46.39
N LEU A 132 -1.99 -20.11 45.06
CA LEU A 132 -2.42 -19.00 44.21
C LEU A 132 -3.81 -18.47 44.58
N PRO A 133 -4.04 -17.14 44.52
CA PRO A 133 -5.35 -16.55 44.74
C PRO A 133 -6.48 -17.13 43.88
N SER A 134 -6.18 -17.54 42.63
CA SER A 134 -7.17 -18.17 41.74
C SER A 134 -7.63 -19.55 42.17
N LYS A 135 -6.92 -20.22 43.10
CA LYS A 135 -7.21 -21.58 43.60
C LYS A 135 -7.48 -22.58 42.45
N PRO A 136 -6.48 -22.82 41.58
CA PRO A 136 -6.66 -23.63 40.38
C PRO A 136 -7.06 -25.08 40.68
N LYS A 137 -7.91 -25.65 39.82
CA LYS A 137 -8.09 -27.10 39.73
C LYS A 137 -6.90 -27.70 38.99
N ILE A 138 -6.18 -28.63 39.62
CA ILE A 138 -4.96 -29.21 39.06
C ILE A 138 -5.21 -30.64 38.56
N TYR A 139 -4.81 -30.90 37.31
CA TYR A 139 -4.85 -32.20 36.66
C TYR A 139 -3.42 -32.68 36.41
N LEU A 140 -3.08 -33.85 36.95
CA LEU A 140 -1.77 -34.47 36.73
C LEU A 140 -1.84 -35.39 35.50
N CYS A 141 -1.00 -35.13 34.50
CA CYS A 141 -0.94 -35.94 33.30
C CYS A 141 0.26 -36.89 33.37
N PHE A 142 0.04 -38.18 33.14
CA PHE A 142 1.18 -39.10 32.99
C PHE A 142 2.01 -38.75 31.74
N PRO A 143 3.33 -38.95 31.78
CA PRO A 143 4.14 -38.86 30.56
C PRO A 143 3.62 -39.83 29.50
N VAL A 144 3.72 -39.45 28.23
CA VAL A 144 3.41 -40.33 27.09
C VAL A 144 4.53 -41.38 26.91
N PRO A 145 4.29 -42.49 26.20
CA PRO A 145 5.32 -43.48 25.91
C PRO A 145 6.54 -42.90 25.19
N ALA A 146 7.73 -43.36 25.57
CA ALA A 146 8.95 -43.18 24.81
C ALA A 146 9.17 -44.42 23.93
N VAL A 147 8.60 -44.41 22.72
CA VAL A 147 8.60 -45.57 21.82
C VAL A 147 9.99 -45.89 21.26
N LYS A 148 10.93 -44.93 21.33
CA LYS A 148 12.35 -45.12 21.07
C LYS A 148 13.19 -44.49 22.17
N ARG A 149 14.39 -45.03 22.42
CA ARG A 149 15.34 -44.45 23.36
C ARG A 149 16.14 -43.31 22.73
N ASN A 150 15.49 -42.18 22.49
CA ASN A 150 16.11 -40.98 21.94
C ASN A 150 16.38 -39.93 23.04
N PHE A 151 17.44 -39.14 22.86
CA PHE A 151 17.87 -38.06 23.78
C PHE A 151 18.12 -38.51 25.23
N GLY A 152 18.37 -39.80 25.43
CA GLY A 152 18.56 -40.41 26.75
C GLY A 152 17.26 -40.71 27.52
N ILE A 153 16.08 -40.41 26.97
CA ILE A 153 14.78 -40.65 27.62
C ILE A 153 14.51 -42.16 27.69
N ASN A 154 14.04 -42.64 28.85
CA ASN A 154 13.92 -44.06 29.14
C ASN A 154 12.50 -44.45 29.56
N ASP A 155 11.80 -45.18 28.69
CA ASP A 155 10.42 -45.62 28.91
C ASP A 155 10.24 -46.53 30.14
N SER A 156 11.24 -47.36 30.46
CA SER A 156 11.21 -48.20 31.66
C SER A 156 11.23 -47.34 32.93
N VAL A 157 11.96 -46.23 32.92
CA VAL A 157 11.96 -45.28 34.04
C VAL A 157 10.64 -44.50 34.11
N ILE A 158 10.04 -44.16 32.96
CA ILE A 158 8.71 -43.53 32.91
C ILE A 158 7.66 -44.44 33.56
N THR A 159 7.61 -45.71 33.14
CA THR A 159 6.60 -46.68 33.57
C THR A 159 6.79 -47.20 34.98
N ASN A 160 8.03 -47.52 35.37
CA ASN A 160 8.34 -48.16 36.66
C ASN A 160 8.77 -47.15 37.74
N GLY A 161 9.13 -45.93 37.37
CA GLY A 161 9.59 -44.88 38.28
C GLY A 161 8.61 -43.72 38.39
N ILE A 162 8.47 -42.95 37.31
CA ILE A 162 7.77 -41.65 37.32
C ILE A 162 6.26 -41.82 37.50
N ILE A 163 5.59 -42.64 36.69
CA ILE A 163 4.13 -42.85 36.76
C ILE A 163 3.67 -43.32 38.14
N PRO A 164 4.32 -44.30 38.80
CA PRO A 164 3.99 -44.71 40.16
C PRO A 164 4.12 -43.57 41.20
N VAL A 165 5.11 -42.69 41.04
CA VAL A 165 5.28 -41.53 41.94
C VAL A 165 4.16 -40.51 41.71
N ILE A 166 3.87 -40.14 40.46
CA ILE A 166 2.76 -39.23 40.13
C ILE A 166 1.44 -39.78 40.68
N ARG A 167 1.14 -41.06 40.45
CA ARG A 167 -0.09 -41.73 40.94
C ARG A 167 -0.20 -41.67 42.46
N ARG A 168 0.90 -41.89 43.18
CA ARG A 168 0.94 -41.84 44.65
C ARG A 168 0.69 -40.43 45.17
N VAL A 169 1.34 -39.43 44.58
CA VAL A 169 1.14 -38.01 44.94
C VAL A 169 -0.30 -37.58 44.64
N ALA A 170 -0.83 -37.92 43.46
CA ALA A 170 -2.21 -37.63 43.08
C ALA A 170 -3.23 -38.24 44.06
N LYS A 171 -3.05 -39.51 44.43
CA LYS A 171 -3.91 -40.20 45.42
C LYS A 171 -3.84 -39.52 46.79
N LYS A 172 -2.64 -39.18 47.26
CA LYS A 172 -2.43 -38.51 48.55
C LYS A 172 -3.07 -37.13 48.59
N ARG A 173 -3.09 -36.42 47.46
CA ARG A 173 -3.59 -35.04 47.32
C ARG A 173 -5.03 -34.97 46.78
N HIS A 174 -5.68 -36.10 46.52
CA HIS A 174 -7.02 -36.19 45.90
C HIS A 174 -7.13 -35.44 44.57
N LEU A 175 -6.08 -35.48 43.74
CA LEU A 175 -6.05 -34.79 42.45
C LEU A 175 -6.46 -35.74 41.30
N PRO A 176 -7.21 -35.24 40.30
CA PRO A 176 -7.50 -36.00 39.09
C PRO A 176 -6.23 -36.29 38.28
N VAL A 177 -6.23 -37.45 37.63
CA VAL A 177 -5.12 -37.91 36.77
C VAL A 177 -5.64 -38.16 35.37
N VAL A 178 -4.89 -37.73 34.36
CA VAL A 178 -5.12 -38.02 32.95
C VAL A 178 -4.04 -38.98 32.45
N ASP A 179 -4.45 -40.20 32.09
CA ASP A 179 -3.54 -41.27 31.67
C ASP A 179 -3.19 -41.15 30.18
N LEU A 180 -2.35 -40.16 29.86
CA LEU A 180 -1.84 -39.99 28.49
C LEU A 180 -0.89 -41.13 28.07
N TYR A 181 -0.38 -41.91 29.03
CA TYR A 181 0.47 -43.06 28.72
C TYR A 181 -0.36 -44.15 28.03
N ALA A 182 -1.43 -44.58 28.70
CA ALA A 182 -2.36 -45.57 28.18
C ALA A 182 -3.01 -45.13 26.86
N LEU A 183 -3.33 -43.83 26.75
CA LEU A 183 -3.93 -43.24 25.54
C LEU A 183 -3.07 -43.44 24.29
N LEU A 184 -1.76 -43.19 24.39
CA LEU A 184 -0.85 -43.19 23.24
C LEU A 184 -0.09 -44.51 23.04
N LYS A 185 -0.09 -45.41 24.03
CA LYS A 185 0.56 -46.72 23.93
C LYS A 185 0.15 -47.54 22.69
N PRO A 186 -1.12 -47.55 22.24
CA PRO A 186 -1.53 -48.26 21.04
C PRO A 186 -1.03 -47.63 19.72
N HIS A 187 -0.42 -46.45 19.78
CA HIS A 187 -0.13 -45.62 18.59
C HIS A 187 1.37 -45.30 18.48
N PRO A 188 2.25 -46.30 18.24
CA PRO A 188 3.69 -46.07 18.13
C PRO A 188 4.09 -45.17 16.95
N ASP A 189 3.23 -45.08 15.93
CA ASP A 189 3.45 -44.25 14.73
C ASP A 189 3.03 -42.79 14.92
N TYR A 190 2.45 -42.42 16.08
CA TYR A 190 2.02 -41.05 16.37
C TYR A 190 3.13 -40.18 16.96
N TYR A 191 4.37 -40.47 16.58
CA TYR A 191 5.58 -39.80 17.07
C TYR A 191 6.49 -39.41 15.91
N THR A 192 7.11 -38.23 15.99
CA THR A 192 8.04 -37.74 14.96
C THR A 192 9.42 -38.38 15.10
N ASP A 193 9.88 -38.58 16.33
CA ASP A 193 11.21 -39.10 16.67
C ASP A 193 11.17 -40.18 17.75
N GLY A 194 9.99 -40.73 18.02
CA GLY A 194 9.76 -41.71 19.06
C GLY A 194 9.69 -41.17 20.49
N ILE A 195 9.76 -39.85 20.69
CA ILE A 195 9.53 -39.16 21.97
C ILE A 195 8.42 -38.12 21.83
N HIS A 196 8.46 -37.32 20.76
CA HIS A 196 7.53 -36.22 20.54
C HIS A 196 6.34 -36.66 19.70
N PRO A 197 5.10 -36.49 20.20
CA PRO A 197 3.90 -36.75 19.41
C PRO A 197 3.83 -35.87 18.16
N ASN A 198 3.43 -36.46 17.03
CA ASN A 198 3.06 -35.71 15.83
C ASN A 198 1.64 -35.10 15.97
N GLU A 199 1.13 -34.48 14.92
CA GLU A 199 -0.19 -33.84 14.90
C GLU A 199 -1.32 -34.80 15.31
N GLN A 200 -1.28 -36.07 14.90
CA GLN A 200 -2.27 -37.06 15.31
C GLN A 200 -2.20 -37.37 16.80
N GLY A 201 -0.99 -37.55 17.35
CA GLY A 201 -0.79 -37.78 18.77
C GLY A 201 -1.20 -36.57 19.62
N ALA A 202 -0.91 -35.35 19.16
CA ALA A 202 -1.35 -34.12 19.81
C ALA A 202 -2.88 -33.99 19.82
N ALA A 203 -3.55 -34.37 18.75
CA ALA A 203 -5.01 -34.38 18.66
C ALA A 203 -5.65 -35.34 19.66
N LEU A 204 -5.07 -36.54 19.87
CA LEU A 204 -5.54 -37.47 20.91
C LEU A 204 -5.41 -36.87 22.31
N ILE A 205 -4.27 -36.26 22.64
CA ILE A 205 -4.06 -35.62 23.95
C ILE A 205 -5.07 -34.50 24.16
N ALA A 206 -5.28 -33.64 23.14
CA ALA A 206 -6.23 -32.54 23.22
C ALA A 206 -7.67 -33.04 23.41
N GLY A 207 -8.07 -34.09 22.68
CA GLY A 207 -9.38 -34.70 22.80
C GLY A 207 -9.62 -35.30 24.19
N GLU A 208 -8.63 -35.99 24.75
CA GLU A 208 -8.74 -36.57 26.09
C GLU A 208 -8.82 -35.50 27.20
N LEU A 209 -8.04 -34.42 27.07
CA LEU A 209 -8.15 -33.28 27.97
C LEU A 209 -9.50 -32.58 27.83
N TYR A 210 -9.99 -32.37 26.61
CA TYR A 210 -11.32 -31.80 26.38
C TYR A 210 -12.41 -32.65 27.04
N ARG A 211 -12.38 -33.97 26.84
CA ARG A 211 -13.33 -34.91 27.45
C ARG A 211 -13.25 -34.88 28.97
N THR A 212 -12.05 -34.83 29.53
CA THR A 212 -11.82 -34.73 30.97
C THR A 212 -12.37 -33.43 31.56
N LEU A 213 -12.19 -32.31 30.87
CA LEU A 213 -12.56 -30.98 31.37
C LEU A 213 -14.05 -30.67 31.19
N THR A 214 -14.68 -31.21 30.14
CA THR A 214 -16.06 -30.87 29.76
C THR A 214 -17.07 -31.99 30.00
N GLY A 215 -16.61 -33.25 30.09
CA GLY A 215 -17.46 -34.43 30.11
C GLY A 215 -18.03 -34.84 28.74
N ASN A 216 -17.70 -34.11 27.67
CA ASN A 216 -18.22 -34.34 26.32
C ASN A 216 -17.17 -34.97 25.41
N GLU A 217 -17.62 -35.73 24.40
CA GLU A 217 -16.73 -36.20 23.34
C GLU A 217 -16.19 -35.03 22.50
N ALA A 218 -14.91 -35.12 22.15
CA ALA A 218 -14.24 -34.07 21.38
C ALA A 218 -14.72 -34.09 19.92
N PRO A 219 -15.12 -32.93 19.35
CA PRO A 219 -15.33 -32.79 17.92
C PRO A 219 -14.10 -33.22 17.11
N LYS A 220 -14.33 -33.67 15.87
CA LYS A 220 -13.24 -34.01 14.96
C LYS A 220 -12.36 -32.79 14.69
N ILE A 221 -11.07 -32.91 14.97
CA ILE A 221 -10.06 -31.89 14.69
C ILE A 221 -9.61 -32.01 13.22
N VAL A 222 -9.47 -30.88 12.55
CA VAL A 222 -8.85 -30.78 11.22
C VAL A 222 -7.50 -30.09 11.36
N THR A 223 -6.41 -30.83 11.18
CA THR A 223 -5.03 -30.34 11.38
C THR A 223 -4.36 -29.82 10.10
N GLU A 224 -4.97 -30.06 8.94
CA GLU A 224 -4.40 -29.75 7.61
C GLU A 224 -4.86 -28.40 7.03
N GLN A 225 -5.77 -27.71 7.72
CA GLN A 225 -6.25 -26.40 7.28
C GLN A 225 -5.22 -25.29 7.50
N PRO A 226 -5.20 -24.26 6.63
CA PRO A 226 -4.16 -23.22 6.65
C PRO A 226 -4.19 -22.32 7.89
N PHE A 227 -5.35 -22.16 8.53
CA PHE A 227 -5.55 -21.36 9.75
C PHE A 227 -6.37 -22.16 10.78
N PRO A 228 -6.34 -21.83 12.09
CA PRO A 228 -7.07 -22.59 13.11
C PRO A 228 -8.59 -22.44 13.03
N GLY A 229 -9.29 -23.29 13.77
CA GLY A 229 -10.69 -23.09 14.12
C GLY A 229 -11.68 -23.44 13.01
N LYS A 230 -12.86 -22.83 13.05
CA LYS A 230 -13.98 -23.22 12.18
C LYS A 230 -13.80 -22.62 10.80
N LYS A 231 -13.71 -23.47 9.76
CA LYS A 231 -13.78 -23.04 8.36
C LYS A 231 -15.22 -22.73 7.95
N SER A 232 -15.43 -21.59 7.29
CA SER A 232 -16.69 -21.20 6.62
C SER A 232 -16.40 -20.37 5.37
N GLN A 233 -17.42 -19.74 4.79
CA GLN A 233 -17.28 -18.75 3.71
C GLN A 233 -17.65 -17.35 4.21
N TRP A 234 -17.00 -16.33 3.65
CA TRP A 234 -17.39 -14.93 3.77
C TRP A 234 -17.13 -14.22 2.44
N GLU A 235 -18.16 -13.60 1.86
CA GLU A 235 -18.08 -12.92 0.55
C GLU A 235 -17.50 -13.78 -0.59
N GLY A 236 -17.65 -15.11 -0.53
CA GLY A 236 -17.11 -16.05 -1.52
C GLY A 236 -15.62 -16.38 -1.35
N PHE A 237 -15.07 -16.15 -0.15
CA PHE A 237 -13.72 -16.50 0.25
C PHE A 237 -13.72 -17.41 1.49
N ASP A 238 -12.66 -18.21 1.64
CA ASP A 238 -12.44 -19.06 2.81
C ASP A 238 -12.23 -18.20 4.06
N ARG A 239 -13.02 -18.47 5.10
CA ARG A 239 -12.95 -17.81 6.41
C ARG A 239 -12.63 -18.82 7.50
N TYR A 240 -11.82 -18.40 8.47
CA TYR A 240 -11.40 -19.19 9.63
C TYR A 240 -11.64 -18.40 10.91
N ASP A 241 -12.48 -18.91 11.80
CA ASP A 241 -12.77 -18.30 13.11
C ASP A 241 -12.18 -19.13 14.25
N PHE A 242 -11.39 -18.49 15.10
CA PHE A 242 -10.72 -19.14 16.22
C PHE A 242 -10.52 -18.19 17.41
N ILE A 243 -10.03 -18.74 18.52
CA ILE A 243 -9.71 -17.99 19.74
C ILE A 243 -8.22 -17.86 19.89
N CYS A 244 -7.76 -16.62 20.09
CA CYS A 244 -6.38 -16.30 20.40
C CYS A 244 -6.32 -15.44 21.66
N ASN A 245 -5.64 -15.92 22.70
CA ASN A 245 -5.55 -15.27 24.01
C ASN A 245 -6.93 -14.82 24.55
N ALA A 246 -7.90 -15.73 24.47
CA ALA A 246 -9.30 -15.55 24.88
C ALA A 246 -10.12 -14.52 24.09
N ARG A 247 -9.65 -14.12 22.90
CA ARG A 247 -10.35 -13.15 22.04
C ARG A 247 -10.60 -13.75 20.67
N LYS A 248 -11.72 -13.32 20.07
CA LYS A 248 -12.11 -13.76 18.73
C LYS A 248 -11.10 -13.28 17.71
N ALA A 249 -10.65 -14.20 16.88
CA ALA A 249 -9.83 -13.94 15.73
C ALA A 249 -10.51 -14.52 14.49
N THR A 250 -10.44 -13.78 13.39
CA THR A 250 -10.94 -14.24 12.10
C THR A 250 -9.87 -13.98 11.04
N VAL A 251 -9.65 -14.96 10.16
CA VAL A 251 -8.82 -14.78 8.96
C VAL A 251 -9.66 -15.15 7.74
N VAL A 252 -9.74 -14.24 6.78
CA VAL A 252 -10.28 -14.50 5.45
C VAL A 252 -9.12 -14.54 4.45
N VAL A 253 -9.09 -15.60 3.65
CA VAL A 253 -7.97 -15.93 2.77
C VAL A 253 -8.32 -15.60 1.32
N PRO A 254 -7.46 -14.89 0.57
CA PRO A 254 -7.70 -14.59 -0.83
C PRO A 254 -7.58 -15.87 -1.69
N ARG A 255 -8.21 -15.86 -2.87
CA ARG A 255 -8.12 -17.00 -3.82
C ARG A 255 -6.71 -17.19 -4.36
N LYS A 256 -6.01 -16.08 -4.61
CA LYS A 256 -4.61 -16.03 -5.03
C LYS A 256 -3.90 -15.05 -4.11
N VAL A 257 -2.95 -15.52 -3.33
CA VAL A 257 -2.16 -14.68 -2.42
C VAL A 257 -1.21 -13.80 -3.23
N ALA A 258 -1.17 -12.51 -2.92
CA ALA A 258 -0.22 -11.58 -3.52
C ALA A 258 1.21 -11.80 -2.98
N GLU A 259 2.20 -11.40 -3.78
CA GLU A 259 3.61 -11.43 -3.36
C GLU A 259 3.79 -10.65 -2.04
N GLY A 260 4.62 -11.18 -1.13
CA GLY A 260 4.80 -10.63 0.20
C GLY A 260 3.81 -11.12 1.27
N HIS A 261 2.75 -11.83 0.87
CA HIS A 261 1.64 -12.25 1.75
C HIS A 261 1.03 -11.06 2.52
N PRO A 262 0.63 -9.97 1.84
CA PRO A 262 0.12 -8.77 2.51
C PRO A 262 -1.20 -9.06 3.21
N TRP A 263 -1.48 -8.26 4.24
CA TRP A 263 -2.67 -8.42 5.07
C TRP A 263 -3.10 -7.10 5.68
N ILE A 264 -4.42 -6.94 5.78
CA ILE A 264 -5.07 -5.85 6.49
C ILE A 264 -5.59 -6.36 7.83
N TRP A 265 -5.37 -5.59 8.89
CA TRP A 265 -5.73 -5.95 10.24
C TRP A 265 -6.78 -5.01 10.83
N ARG A 266 -7.96 -5.57 11.09
CA ARG A 266 -9.08 -4.94 11.78
C ARG A 266 -9.04 -5.23 13.29
N PRO A 267 -8.90 -4.23 14.17
CA PRO A 267 -8.99 -4.40 15.62
C PRO A 267 -10.43 -4.32 16.13
N ALA A 268 -11.40 -3.93 15.28
CA ALA A 268 -12.79 -3.75 15.64
C ALA A 268 -13.74 -4.04 14.47
N PHE A 269 -14.98 -4.42 14.80
CA PHE A 269 -16.13 -4.49 13.88
C PHE A 269 -15.90 -5.31 12.60
N PHE A 270 -15.57 -6.60 12.73
CA PHE A 270 -15.44 -7.48 11.56
C PHE A 270 -16.71 -7.48 10.68
N GLY A 271 -16.52 -7.30 9.38
CA GLY A 271 -17.59 -7.34 8.38
C GLY A 271 -18.45 -6.09 8.30
N ALA A 272 -18.18 -5.05 9.10
CA ALA A 272 -18.85 -3.76 8.97
C ALA A 272 -18.27 -2.97 7.79
N PHE A 273 -19.14 -2.54 6.86
CA PHE A 273 -18.78 -1.77 5.66
C PHE A 273 -17.55 -2.34 4.89
N PRO A 274 -17.58 -3.61 4.47
CA PRO A 274 -16.38 -4.36 4.07
C PRO A 274 -15.96 -4.11 2.61
N SER A 275 -16.30 -2.97 2.00
CA SER A 275 -16.01 -2.73 0.58
C SER A 275 -14.50 -2.78 0.29
N VAL A 276 -13.68 -2.18 1.18
CA VAL A 276 -12.20 -2.23 1.10
C VAL A 276 -11.68 -3.65 1.29
N ASP A 277 -12.13 -4.37 2.33
CA ASP A 277 -11.75 -5.75 2.60
C ASP A 277 -11.98 -6.67 1.39
N LYS A 278 -13.17 -6.57 0.79
CA LYS A 278 -13.55 -7.37 -0.38
C LYS A 278 -12.64 -7.07 -1.58
N ALA A 279 -12.37 -5.80 -1.84
CA ALA A 279 -11.51 -5.41 -2.93
C ALA A 279 -10.06 -5.87 -2.71
N LEU A 280 -9.55 -5.79 -1.47
CA LEU A 280 -8.22 -6.26 -1.12
C LEU A 280 -8.08 -7.80 -1.20
N LEU A 281 -9.13 -8.56 -0.85
CA LEU A 281 -9.15 -10.01 -1.07
C LEU A 281 -9.00 -10.39 -2.54
N GLU A 282 -9.65 -9.66 -3.45
CA GLU A 282 -9.47 -9.86 -4.90
C GLU A 282 -8.07 -9.44 -5.36
N LYS A 283 -7.41 -8.51 -4.66
CA LYS A 283 -6.00 -8.13 -4.87
C LYS A 283 -4.99 -9.04 -4.17
N GLY A 284 -5.44 -10.09 -3.48
CA GLY A 284 -4.57 -11.11 -2.88
C GLY A 284 -4.10 -10.83 -1.45
N PHE A 285 -4.79 -9.95 -0.72
CA PHE A 285 -4.54 -9.69 0.70
C PHE A 285 -5.33 -10.66 1.58
N HIS A 286 -4.76 -10.98 2.75
CA HIS A 286 -5.54 -11.59 3.82
C HIS A 286 -6.28 -10.49 4.60
N VAL A 287 -7.55 -10.73 4.93
CA VAL A 287 -8.31 -9.86 5.84
C VAL A 287 -8.33 -10.51 7.20
N VAL A 288 -7.73 -9.85 8.19
CA VAL A 288 -7.53 -10.40 9.52
C VAL A 288 -8.25 -9.52 10.54
N TYR A 289 -9.03 -10.15 11.41
CA TYR A 289 -9.67 -9.49 12.54
C TYR A 289 -9.18 -10.09 13.84
N TYR A 290 -8.92 -9.21 14.81
CA TYR A 290 -8.68 -9.60 16.19
C TYR A 290 -9.44 -8.64 17.09
N ASP A 291 -10.38 -9.17 17.88
CA ASP A 291 -11.32 -8.32 18.62
C ASP A 291 -10.62 -7.54 19.73
N LEU A 292 -10.32 -6.27 19.51
CA LEU A 292 -9.78 -5.33 20.49
C LEU A 292 -10.76 -4.17 20.75
N THR A 293 -12.01 -4.31 20.30
CA THR A 293 -13.02 -3.26 20.17
C THR A 293 -13.24 -2.47 21.46
N HIS A 294 -13.26 -3.16 22.60
CA HIS A 294 -13.55 -2.58 23.92
C HIS A 294 -12.31 -2.40 24.79
N LEU A 295 -11.11 -2.48 24.20
CA LEU A 295 -9.86 -2.32 24.95
C LEU A 295 -9.25 -0.90 24.82
N TYR A 296 -9.93 0.02 24.11
CA TYR A 296 -9.60 1.45 24.06
C TYR A 296 -8.12 1.79 23.83
N GLY A 297 -7.41 0.99 23.01
CA GLY A 297 -5.98 1.17 22.76
C GLY A 297 -5.06 1.00 23.98
N SER A 298 -5.57 0.45 25.09
CA SER A 298 -4.89 0.32 26.40
C SER A 298 -3.58 -0.45 26.32
N PRO A 299 -2.67 -0.34 27.31
CA PRO A 299 -1.47 -1.17 27.38
C PRO A 299 -1.75 -2.68 27.27
N ARG A 300 -2.94 -3.15 27.72
CA ARG A 300 -3.38 -4.53 27.54
C ARG A 300 -3.72 -4.81 26.07
N ALA A 301 -4.46 -3.94 25.40
CA ALA A 301 -4.74 -4.04 23.96
C ALA A 301 -3.45 -4.12 23.14
N GLN A 302 -2.48 -3.26 23.47
CA GLN A 302 -1.18 -3.18 22.80
C GLN A 302 -0.41 -4.50 22.90
N ARG A 303 -0.31 -5.09 24.11
CA ARG A 303 0.36 -6.39 24.31
C ARG A 303 -0.33 -7.52 23.55
N LEU A 304 -1.65 -7.62 23.66
CA LEU A 304 -2.43 -8.65 22.97
C LEU A 304 -2.31 -8.53 21.45
N GLY A 305 -2.33 -7.31 20.93
CA GLY A 305 -2.11 -7.04 19.52
C GLY A 305 -0.72 -7.48 19.04
N THR A 306 0.34 -7.17 19.80
CA THR A 306 1.70 -7.62 19.47
C THR A 306 1.83 -9.13 19.48
N ASP A 307 1.29 -9.81 20.49
CA ASP A 307 1.29 -11.28 20.56
C ASP A 307 0.57 -11.88 19.33
N PHE A 308 -0.58 -11.32 18.96
CA PHE A 308 -1.36 -11.77 17.80
C PHE A 308 -0.61 -11.54 16.49
N TYR A 309 0.00 -10.36 16.30
CA TYR A 309 0.85 -10.06 15.15
C TYR A 309 2.01 -11.07 15.02
N ASP A 310 2.70 -11.36 16.13
CA ASP A 310 3.82 -12.31 16.13
C ASP A 310 3.36 -13.72 15.76
N ILE A 311 2.15 -14.12 16.18
CA ILE A 311 1.56 -15.40 15.78
C ILE A 311 1.28 -15.42 14.27
N MET A 312 0.64 -14.38 13.73
CA MET A 312 0.35 -14.24 12.29
C MET A 312 1.63 -14.31 11.45
N ARG A 313 2.69 -13.63 11.87
CA ARG A 313 4.00 -13.67 11.23
C ARG A 313 4.66 -15.02 11.31
N ARG A 314 4.87 -15.51 12.53
CA ARG A 314 5.73 -16.67 12.79
C ARG A 314 5.13 -17.97 12.28
N TYR A 315 3.82 -18.16 12.47
CA TYR A 315 3.16 -19.42 12.16
C TYR A 315 2.45 -19.41 10.80
N TYR A 316 2.01 -18.24 10.33
CA TYR A 316 1.23 -18.11 9.09
C TYR A 316 1.94 -17.34 7.98
N ARG A 317 3.14 -16.80 8.23
CA ARG A 317 4.02 -16.17 7.23
C ARG A 317 3.39 -14.98 6.49
N LEU A 318 2.34 -14.37 7.05
CA LEU A 318 1.82 -13.08 6.57
C LEU A 318 2.90 -12.00 6.61
N SER A 319 2.84 -10.91 5.84
CA SER A 319 3.86 -9.84 5.74
C SER A 319 4.29 -9.21 7.08
N SER A 320 5.58 -8.81 7.21
CA SER A 320 6.13 -8.08 8.39
C SER A 320 5.75 -6.61 8.40
N LYS A 321 5.09 -6.16 7.34
CA LYS A 321 4.55 -4.82 7.19
C LYS A 321 3.05 -4.98 7.04
N VAL A 322 2.32 -4.79 8.14
CA VAL A 322 0.86 -4.93 8.19
C VAL A 322 0.18 -3.60 7.81
N THR A 323 -0.93 -3.67 7.09
CA THR A 323 -1.83 -2.53 6.94
C THR A 323 -2.78 -2.51 8.14
N LEU A 324 -2.72 -1.46 8.95
CA LEU A 324 -3.64 -1.30 10.07
C LEU A 324 -4.94 -0.65 9.60
N GLU A 325 -6.07 -1.21 9.99
CA GLU A 325 -7.37 -0.58 9.81
C GLU A 325 -7.91 -0.06 11.15
N GLY A 326 -8.53 1.13 11.17
CA GLY A 326 -9.15 1.66 12.39
C GLY A 326 -10.46 2.39 12.14
N PHE A 327 -11.59 1.68 12.27
CA PHE A 327 -12.92 2.29 12.19
C PHE A 327 -13.39 2.77 13.55
N SER A 328 -13.87 4.02 13.64
CA SER A 328 -14.39 4.59 14.87
C SER A 328 -13.38 4.38 16.03
N ARG A 329 -13.81 3.80 17.15
CA ARG A 329 -12.94 3.47 18.29
C ARG A 329 -11.75 2.56 17.98
N GLY A 330 -11.74 1.86 16.84
CA GLY A 330 -10.59 1.11 16.35
C GLY A 330 -9.36 2.00 16.08
N GLY A 331 -9.58 3.30 15.79
CA GLY A 331 -8.51 4.29 15.62
C GLY A 331 -7.58 4.39 16.83
N LEU A 332 -8.12 4.26 18.06
CA LEU A 332 -7.33 4.26 19.30
C LEU A 332 -6.28 3.14 19.33
N PHE A 333 -6.60 1.97 18.79
CA PHE A 333 -5.64 0.87 18.70
C PHE A 333 -4.69 1.08 17.53
N ALA A 334 -5.21 1.37 16.33
CA ALA A 334 -4.43 1.45 15.10
C ALA A 334 -3.29 2.46 15.21
N PHE A 335 -3.57 3.69 15.66
CA PHE A 335 -2.54 4.72 15.83
C PHE A 335 -1.55 4.39 16.95
N ASN A 336 -2.05 4.02 18.15
CA ASN A 336 -1.17 3.77 19.29
C ASN A 336 -0.29 2.51 19.10
N TRP A 337 -0.81 1.47 18.45
CA TRP A 337 -0.02 0.28 18.13
C TRP A 337 0.99 0.56 17.04
N GLY A 338 0.57 1.29 15.99
CA GLY A 338 1.48 1.74 14.94
C GLY A 338 2.62 2.59 15.50
N ALA A 339 2.34 3.57 16.36
CA ALA A 339 3.36 4.42 16.95
C ALA A 339 4.36 3.66 17.84
N LYS A 340 3.94 2.56 18.48
CA LYS A 340 4.82 1.68 19.26
C LYS A 340 5.59 0.66 18.43
N ASN A 341 5.15 0.40 17.21
CA ASN A 341 5.70 -0.62 16.32
C ASN A 341 5.81 -0.12 14.87
N PRO A 342 6.38 1.07 14.61
CA PRO A 342 6.34 1.65 13.27
C PRO A 342 7.11 0.82 12.25
N ASP A 343 8.13 0.09 12.69
CA ASP A 343 8.88 -0.88 11.88
C ASP A 343 8.01 -2.04 11.36
N LYS A 344 6.82 -2.28 11.94
CA LYS A 344 5.90 -3.36 11.57
C LYS A 344 4.74 -2.91 10.68
N VAL A 345 4.61 -1.62 10.40
CA VAL A 345 3.46 -1.06 9.66
C VAL A 345 3.86 -0.74 8.23
N ALA A 346 3.01 -1.13 7.27
CA ALA A 346 3.10 -0.70 5.87
C ALA A 346 2.44 0.67 5.70
N CYS A 347 1.17 0.77 6.09
CA CYS A 347 0.39 2.00 6.09
C CYS A 347 -0.81 1.85 7.05
N ILE A 348 -1.52 2.95 7.28
CA ILE A 348 -2.71 3.00 8.14
C ILE A 348 -3.91 3.48 7.32
N TYR A 349 -5.00 2.72 7.33
CA TYR A 349 -6.31 3.13 6.83
C TYR A 349 -7.25 3.32 8.01
N VAL A 350 -7.86 4.49 8.14
CA VAL A 350 -8.81 4.80 9.20
C VAL A 350 -10.11 5.38 8.65
N ASP A 351 -11.23 5.14 9.34
CA ASP A 351 -12.53 5.68 8.95
C ASP A 351 -13.29 6.22 10.15
N ALA A 352 -13.64 7.52 10.08
CA ALA A 352 -14.13 8.34 11.19
C ALA A 352 -13.47 7.94 12.54
N PRO A 353 -12.13 7.92 12.61
CA PRO A 353 -11.42 7.32 13.73
C PRO A 353 -11.55 8.17 14.99
N VAL A 354 -11.74 7.49 16.12
CA VAL A 354 -11.53 8.12 17.41
C VAL A 354 -10.02 8.24 17.62
N CYS A 355 -9.58 9.48 17.73
CA CYS A 355 -8.18 9.85 17.97
C CYS A 355 -8.01 10.61 19.29
N ASP A 356 -9.11 11.06 19.90
CA ASP A 356 -9.14 11.69 21.22
C ASP A 356 -10.24 11.08 22.10
N VAL A 357 -9.84 10.48 23.22
CA VAL A 357 -10.76 9.88 24.19
C VAL A 357 -11.70 10.90 24.85
N PHE A 358 -11.33 12.18 24.87
CA PHE A 358 -12.16 13.26 25.41
C PHE A 358 -13.28 13.67 24.44
N SER A 359 -13.05 13.57 23.13
CA SER A 359 -14.09 13.71 22.10
C SER A 359 -15.04 12.50 22.14
N TRP A 360 -14.47 11.29 22.11
CA TRP A 360 -15.20 10.04 22.25
C TRP A 360 -14.38 8.99 23.03
N PRO A 361 -14.88 8.34 24.09
CA PRO A 361 -16.26 8.39 24.56
C PRO A 361 -16.59 9.68 25.32
N GLY A 362 -15.61 10.48 25.75
CA GLY A 362 -15.84 11.68 26.55
C GLY A 362 -16.43 11.39 27.94
N ARG A 363 -16.27 12.32 28.89
CA ARG A 363 -16.65 12.10 30.31
C ARG A 363 -18.15 11.86 30.54
N HIS A 364 -18.99 12.28 29.60
CA HIS A 364 -20.45 12.26 29.76
C HIS A 364 -21.11 10.95 29.29
N ARG A 365 -20.38 10.05 28.62
CA ARG A 365 -20.94 8.78 28.12
C ARG A 365 -20.65 7.65 29.10
N GLU A 366 -21.58 6.69 29.22
CA GLU A 366 -21.42 5.52 30.09
C GLU A 366 -20.12 4.73 29.84
N LEU A 367 -19.68 4.71 28.58
CA LEU A 367 -18.44 4.05 28.13
C LEU A 367 -17.17 4.63 28.76
N TRP A 368 -17.22 5.85 29.32
CA TRP A 368 -16.08 6.46 30.04
C TRP A 368 -15.61 5.60 31.21
N SER A 369 -16.56 5.04 31.99
CA SER A 369 -16.24 4.15 33.11
C SER A 369 -15.49 2.89 32.66
N GLY A 370 -15.86 2.35 31.49
CA GLY A 370 -15.19 1.21 30.88
C GLY A 370 -13.77 1.54 30.43
N LEU A 371 -13.55 2.74 29.88
CA LEU A 371 -12.21 3.22 29.54
C LEU A 371 -11.33 3.35 30.78
N LEU A 372 -11.83 3.99 31.85
CA LEU A 372 -11.11 4.13 33.12
C LEU A 372 -10.70 2.77 33.71
N ALA A 373 -11.64 1.82 33.74
CA ALA A 373 -11.40 0.48 34.25
C ALA A 373 -10.36 -0.29 33.41
N GLU A 374 -10.43 -0.21 32.08
CA GLU A 374 -9.50 -0.89 31.18
C GLU A 374 -8.08 -0.31 31.25
N TRP A 375 -7.95 1.00 31.43
CA TRP A 375 -6.66 1.67 31.60
C TRP A 375 -6.13 1.61 33.04
N GLY A 376 -6.96 1.20 34.02
CA GLY A 376 -6.60 1.18 35.43
C GLY A 376 -6.41 2.58 36.01
N LEU A 377 -7.21 3.55 35.56
CA LEU A 377 -7.12 4.96 35.92
C LEU A 377 -8.39 5.43 36.64
N THR A 378 -8.23 6.48 37.44
CA THR A 378 -9.34 7.28 37.99
C THR A 378 -9.63 8.46 37.06
N ASP A 379 -10.83 9.05 37.18
CA ASP A 379 -11.21 10.23 36.40
C ASP A 379 -10.26 11.43 36.63
N GLU A 380 -9.77 11.61 37.86
CA GLU A 380 -8.82 12.67 38.21
C GLU A 380 -7.48 12.49 37.47
N GLN A 381 -6.99 11.25 37.35
CA GLN A 381 -5.75 10.95 36.64
C GLN A 381 -5.85 11.22 35.13
N MET A 382 -7.05 11.26 34.56
CA MET A 382 -7.23 11.57 33.13
C MET A 382 -6.83 12.99 32.76
N ASN A 383 -6.73 13.92 33.73
CA ASN A 383 -6.24 15.28 33.46
C ASN A 383 -4.80 15.31 32.89
N ASN A 384 -4.02 14.25 33.13
CA ASN A 384 -2.66 14.09 32.62
C ASN A 384 -2.54 12.90 31.65
N PHE A 385 -3.64 12.47 31.04
CA PHE A 385 -3.66 11.32 30.13
C PHE A 385 -2.74 11.54 28.92
N LYS A 386 -1.92 10.53 28.61
CA LYS A 386 -0.97 10.52 27.47
C LYS A 386 -1.25 9.40 26.48
N GLY A 387 -2.41 8.74 26.57
CA GLY A 387 -2.75 7.61 25.72
C GLY A 387 -3.50 7.98 24.43
N ASN A 388 -3.68 9.28 24.17
CA ASN A 388 -4.39 9.75 22.98
C ASN A 388 -3.53 9.63 21.71
N PRO A 389 -4.08 9.07 20.62
CA PRO A 389 -3.44 9.12 19.31
C PRO A 389 -2.98 10.51 18.87
N ILE A 390 -3.80 11.56 19.08
CA ILE A 390 -3.47 12.93 18.67
C ILE A 390 -2.17 13.46 19.30
N ASP A 391 -1.71 12.87 20.41
CA ASP A 391 -0.53 13.31 21.16
C ASP A 391 0.70 12.40 20.92
N ASN A 392 0.57 11.30 20.15
CA ASN A 392 1.61 10.27 20.00
C ASN A 392 1.93 9.96 18.52
N LEU A 393 1.99 10.99 17.68
CA LEU A 393 2.14 10.85 16.22
C LEU A 393 3.61 10.84 15.74
N GLU A 394 4.53 11.41 16.51
CA GLU A 394 5.94 11.57 16.15
C GLU A 394 6.62 10.25 15.72
N PRO A 395 6.46 9.11 16.45
CA PRO A 395 7.07 7.84 16.02
C PRO A 395 6.60 7.34 14.65
N LEU A 396 5.36 7.66 14.26
CA LEU A 396 4.84 7.31 12.94
C LEU A 396 5.45 8.19 11.85
N ALA A 397 5.59 9.49 12.13
CA ALA A 397 6.12 10.48 11.19
C ALA A 397 7.61 10.23 10.93
N ASP A 398 8.39 9.98 11.99
CA ASP A 398 9.80 9.65 11.92
C ASP A 398 10.07 8.38 11.10
N ALA A 399 9.13 7.43 11.13
CA ALA A 399 9.20 6.21 10.34
C ALA A 399 8.56 6.34 8.94
N GLY A 400 8.03 7.51 8.58
CA GLY A 400 7.43 7.79 7.29
C GLY A 400 6.15 7.00 7.01
N ILE A 401 5.37 6.64 8.04
CA ILE A 401 4.19 5.77 7.86
C ILE A 401 3.05 6.52 7.14
N PRO A 402 2.62 6.07 5.95
CA PRO A 402 1.52 6.72 5.24
C PRO A 402 0.17 6.45 5.91
N VAL A 403 -0.67 7.48 6.01
CA VAL A 403 -2.03 7.40 6.55
C VAL A 403 -3.05 7.84 5.50
N ILE A 404 -4.11 7.07 5.30
CA ILE A 404 -5.32 7.52 4.60
C ILE A 404 -6.52 7.49 5.55
N SER A 405 -7.33 8.54 5.53
CA SER A 405 -8.55 8.61 6.30
C SER A 405 -9.77 8.93 5.46
N VAL A 406 -10.86 8.21 5.71
CA VAL A 406 -12.21 8.54 5.21
C VAL A 406 -13.02 9.12 6.36
N CYS A 407 -13.58 10.32 6.20
CA CYS A 407 -14.35 10.98 7.25
C CYS A 407 -15.63 11.61 6.68
N GLY A 408 -16.66 11.71 7.51
CA GLY A 408 -17.79 12.60 7.24
C GLY A 408 -17.46 14.01 7.73
N ASP A 409 -17.68 15.03 6.91
CA ASP A 409 -17.46 16.42 7.32
C ASP A 409 -18.48 16.91 8.38
N SER A 410 -19.55 16.15 8.57
CA SER A 410 -20.70 16.47 9.42
C SER A 410 -20.89 15.43 10.53
N ASP A 411 -19.85 14.65 10.84
CA ASP A 411 -19.87 13.62 11.90
C ASP A 411 -20.13 14.25 13.27
N ARG A 412 -21.20 13.81 13.94
CA ARG A 412 -21.59 14.30 15.29
C ARG A 412 -21.19 13.34 16.41
N THR A 413 -20.76 12.14 16.07
CA THR A 413 -20.38 11.09 17.03
C THR A 413 -18.89 11.13 17.32
N VAL A 414 -18.09 11.22 16.25
CA VAL A 414 -16.64 11.36 16.27
C VAL A 414 -16.28 12.53 15.35
N PRO A 415 -16.49 13.78 15.81
CA PRO A 415 -16.33 14.96 14.94
C PRO A 415 -14.95 15.03 14.29
N TYR A 416 -14.91 15.27 12.98
CA TYR A 416 -13.68 15.38 12.20
C TYR A 416 -12.72 16.42 12.79
N GLU A 417 -13.26 17.59 13.14
CA GLU A 417 -12.53 18.72 13.74
C GLU A 417 -11.88 18.38 15.09
N GLU A 418 -12.46 17.46 15.86
CA GLU A 418 -11.95 17.06 17.18
C GLU A 418 -11.02 15.84 17.13
N ASN A 419 -10.95 15.14 15.99
CA ASN A 419 -10.20 13.90 15.85
C ASN A 419 -9.24 13.95 14.66
N MET A 420 -9.68 13.48 13.49
CA MET A 420 -8.78 13.25 12.36
C MET A 420 -8.20 14.55 11.78
N LYS A 421 -8.89 15.69 11.88
CA LYS A 421 -8.32 16.97 11.47
C LYS A 421 -7.07 17.31 12.31
N ILE A 422 -7.16 17.15 13.62
CA ILE A 422 -6.03 17.39 14.54
C ILE A 422 -4.89 16.43 14.21
N VAL A 423 -5.19 15.14 13.95
CA VAL A 423 -4.18 14.18 13.50
C VAL A 423 -3.53 14.66 12.21
N ALA A 424 -4.31 15.00 11.18
CA ALA A 424 -3.78 15.39 9.88
C ALA A 424 -2.89 16.64 9.96
N ASP A 425 -3.32 17.67 10.69
CA ASP A 425 -2.58 18.93 10.83
C ASP A 425 -1.28 18.72 11.62
N ARG A 426 -1.32 18.01 12.75
CA ARG A 426 -0.13 17.69 13.55
C ARG A 426 0.82 16.74 12.82
N TYR A 427 0.27 15.74 12.12
CA TYR A 427 1.08 14.76 11.40
C TYR A 427 1.85 15.40 10.26
N ARG A 428 1.21 16.26 9.45
CA ARG A 428 1.90 17.04 8.42
C ARG A 428 2.98 17.96 9.00
N ALA A 429 2.71 18.61 10.13
CA ALA A 429 3.70 19.46 10.81
C ALA A 429 4.95 18.69 11.27
N LEU A 430 4.81 17.39 11.55
CA LEU A 430 5.89 16.47 11.87
C LEU A 430 6.58 15.86 10.64
N GLY A 431 6.13 16.18 9.41
CA GLY A 431 6.63 15.56 8.17
C GLY A 431 5.94 14.24 7.80
N GLY A 432 4.84 13.90 8.47
CA GLY A 432 4.04 12.72 8.19
C GLY A 432 3.18 12.84 6.93
N LEU A 433 2.99 11.70 6.26
CA LEU A 433 2.22 11.59 5.02
C LEU A 433 0.77 11.23 5.31
N VAL A 434 -0.17 12.11 4.95
CA VAL A 434 -1.61 11.90 5.19
C VAL A 434 -2.49 12.35 4.03
N GLU A 435 -3.38 11.45 3.62
CA GLU A 435 -4.45 11.67 2.65
C GLU A 435 -5.82 11.65 3.36
N ILE A 436 -6.68 12.60 3.03
CA ILE A 436 -8.01 12.74 3.62
C ILE A 436 -9.07 12.72 2.52
N ILE A 437 -10.03 11.83 2.66
CA ILE A 437 -11.27 11.79 1.87
C ILE A 437 -12.42 12.27 2.77
N LEU A 438 -12.83 13.53 2.60
CA LEU A 438 -13.99 14.10 3.28
C LEU A 438 -15.26 13.88 2.45
N LYS A 439 -16.23 13.18 3.03
CA LYS A 439 -17.56 12.93 2.45
C LYS A 439 -18.48 14.12 2.78
N PRO A 440 -18.87 14.94 1.79
CA PRO A 440 -19.68 16.13 2.05
C PRO A 440 -21.06 15.79 2.62
N GLY A 441 -21.46 16.48 3.69
CA GLY A 441 -22.72 16.30 4.39
C GLY A 441 -22.89 14.95 5.10
N CYS A 442 -21.84 14.14 5.20
CA CYS A 442 -21.92 12.81 5.81
C CYS A 442 -21.72 12.88 7.33
N ASP A 443 -22.60 12.21 8.08
CA ASP A 443 -22.45 11.99 9.52
C ASP A 443 -21.49 10.80 9.77
N HIS A 444 -21.47 10.25 10.99
CA HIS A 444 -20.63 9.10 11.37
C HIS A 444 -20.78 7.88 10.47
N HIS A 445 -21.99 7.66 9.95
CA HIS A 445 -22.31 6.55 9.06
C HIS A 445 -22.90 7.06 7.75
N PRO A 446 -22.72 6.32 6.64
CA PRO A 446 -22.01 5.04 6.55
C PRO A 446 -20.48 5.18 6.64
N HIS A 447 -19.81 4.19 7.25
CA HIS A 447 -18.35 4.05 7.11
C HIS A 447 -18.01 3.51 5.71
N SER A 448 -16.73 3.61 5.37
CA SER A 448 -16.12 3.28 4.09
C SER A 448 -16.68 4.12 2.93
N LEU A 449 -16.19 3.81 1.73
CA LEU A 449 -16.70 4.32 0.45
C LEU A 449 -17.49 3.22 -0.26
N GLU A 450 -18.52 3.62 -1.00
CA GLU A 450 -19.23 2.71 -1.92
C GLU A 450 -18.27 2.17 -2.99
N ASN A 451 -17.47 3.06 -3.58
CA ASN A 451 -16.32 2.70 -4.38
C ASN A 451 -15.03 2.81 -3.54
N PRO A 452 -14.42 1.68 -3.13
CA PRO A 452 -13.25 1.68 -2.26
C PRO A 452 -11.92 1.95 -2.98
N GLU A 453 -11.94 2.21 -4.30
CA GLU A 453 -10.74 2.24 -5.15
C GLU A 453 -9.62 3.13 -4.61
N ALA A 454 -9.92 4.37 -4.20
CA ALA A 454 -8.89 5.28 -3.68
C ALA A 454 -8.15 4.70 -2.46
N VAL A 455 -8.88 4.08 -1.53
CA VAL A 455 -8.31 3.45 -0.33
C VAL A 455 -7.55 2.17 -0.70
N VAL A 456 -8.09 1.37 -1.62
CA VAL A 456 -7.43 0.14 -2.07
C VAL A 456 -6.12 0.45 -2.78
N ASP A 457 -6.13 1.41 -3.70
CA ASP A 457 -4.94 1.83 -4.44
C ASP A 457 -3.89 2.42 -3.49
N PHE A 458 -4.31 3.22 -2.50
CA PHE A 458 -3.43 3.69 -1.41
C PHE A 458 -2.80 2.53 -0.62
N ILE A 459 -3.57 1.51 -0.25
CA ILE A 459 -3.05 0.37 0.52
C ILE A 459 -2.08 -0.45 -0.32
N VAL A 460 -2.44 -0.75 -1.57
CA VAL A 460 -1.62 -1.56 -2.49
C VAL A 460 -0.30 -0.86 -2.82
N ARG A 461 -0.32 0.43 -3.16
CA ARG A 461 0.88 1.19 -3.54
C ARG A 461 1.89 1.37 -2.39
N ASN A 462 1.47 1.17 -1.15
CA ASN A 462 2.30 1.26 0.05
C ASN A 462 2.81 -0.10 0.55
N GLN A 463 2.57 -1.19 -0.19
CA GLN A 463 3.17 -2.48 0.15
C GLN A 463 4.64 -2.52 -0.29
N PRO A 464 5.58 -3.01 0.55
CA PRO A 464 7.00 -3.07 0.20
C PRO A 464 7.27 -3.81 -1.11
N ASP A 465 6.63 -4.96 -1.33
CA ASP A 465 6.83 -5.76 -2.55
C ASP A 465 6.23 -5.12 -3.81
N TYR A 466 5.26 -4.21 -3.64
CA TYR A 466 4.73 -3.41 -4.74
C TYR A 466 5.71 -2.28 -5.11
N GLN A 467 6.25 -1.57 -4.11
CA GLN A 467 7.18 -0.45 -4.30
C GLN A 467 8.55 -0.86 -4.83
N LYS A 468 9.03 -2.08 -4.54
CA LYS A 468 10.30 -2.60 -5.09
C LYS A 468 10.39 -2.58 -6.61
N LYS A 469 9.25 -2.51 -7.30
CA LYS A 469 9.14 -2.53 -8.77
C LYS A 469 9.10 -1.13 -9.37
N HIS A 470 8.98 -0.10 -8.53
CA HIS A 470 8.97 1.30 -8.97
C HIS A 470 10.35 1.72 -9.46
N VAL A 471 10.43 2.28 -10.67
CA VAL A 471 11.68 2.78 -11.25
C VAL A 471 11.70 4.31 -11.20
N ILE A 472 12.21 4.84 -10.10
CA ILE A 472 12.28 6.28 -9.81
C ILE A 472 13.76 6.71 -9.79
N HIS A 473 14.09 7.77 -10.52
CA HIS A 473 15.40 8.42 -10.50
C HIS A 473 15.28 9.78 -9.82
N GLN A 474 15.49 9.82 -8.50
CA GLN A 474 15.50 11.05 -7.70
C GLN A 474 16.78 11.84 -7.95
N ARG A 475 16.67 13.14 -8.23
CA ARG A 475 17.80 14.03 -8.57
C ARG A 475 17.73 15.36 -7.80
N ALA A 476 16.70 16.15 -8.07
CA ALA A 476 16.32 17.28 -7.22
C ALA A 476 15.23 16.85 -6.23
N ASN A 477 14.54 17.84 -5.66
CA ASN A 477 13.43 17.63 -4.77
C ASN A 477 12.16 18.32 -5.28
N LEU A 478 11.01 17.91 -4.73
CA LEU A 478 9.71 18.53 -4.99
C LEU A 478 9.26 19.43 -3.82
N ALA A 479 10.21 20.04 -3.10
CA ALA A 479 9.88 20.78 -1.88
C ALA A 479 9.10 22.08 -2.16
N ASN A 480 9.34 22.74 -3.30
CA ASN A 480 8.74 24.04 -3.57
C ASN A 480 7.22 23.94 -3.74
N SER A 481 6.77 22.97 -4.54
CA SER A 481 5.36 22.66 -4.76
C SER A 481 4.67 22.26 -3.45
N TYR A 482 5.29 21.38 -2.65
CA TYR A 482 4.78 21.04 -1.32
C TYR A 482 4.58 22.27 -0.42
N LEU A 483 5.60 23.14 -0.35
CA LEU A 483 5.56 24.33 0.48
C LEU A 483 4.51 25.32 -0.01
N LYS A 484 4.31 25.46 -1.32
CA LYS A 484 3.22 26.25 -1.91
C LYS A 484 1.86 25.69 -1.53
N PHE A 485 1.64 24.39 -1.74
CA PHE A 485 0.36 23.75 -1.47
C PHE A 485 0.00 23.86 0.02
N THR A 486 0.96 23.67 0.92
CA THR A 486 0.71 23.68 2.37
C THR A 486 0.62 25.07 2.98
N LYS A 487 1.49 26.02 2.57
CA LYS A 487 1.58 27.35 3.20
C LYS A 487 0.65 28.37 2.55
N GLU A 488 0.58 28.38 1.22
CA GLU A 488 -0.23 29.35 0.47
C GLU A 488 -1.65 28.85 0.21
N LYS A 489 -1.89 27.54 0.39
CA LYS A 489 -3.19 26.89 0.13
C LYS A 489 -3.70 27.16 -1.29
N LYS A 490 -2.78 27.39 -2.22
CA LYS A 490 -3.01 27.52 -3.66
C LYS A 490 -1.94 26.71 -4.38
N GLY A 491 -2.34 25.97 -5.41
CA GLY A 491 -1.42 25.19 -6.21
C GLY A 491 -1.78 25.25 -7.69
N CYS A 492 -0.78 25.46 -8.55
CA CYS A 492 -0.91 25.32 -10.00
C CYS A 492 -0.13 24.09 -10.47
N VAL A 493 -0.80 23.13 -11.10
CA VAL A 493 -0.18 21.89 -11.57
C VAL A 493 -0.46 21.69 -13.05
N ALA A 494 0.59 21.55 -13.85
CA ALA A 494 0.49 21.37 -15.29
C ALA A 494 0.88 19.97 -15.73
N PHE A 495 0.15 19.45 -16.72
CA PHE A 495 0.37 18.13 -17.30
C PHE A 495 0.62 18.27 -18.80
N LEU A 496 1.89 18.36 -19.17
CA LEU A 496 2.34 18.52 -20.55
C LEU A 496 2.64 17.15 -21.16
N GLY A 497 1.92 16.77 -22.21
CA GLY A 497 2.17 15.48 -22.83
C GLY A 497 1.42 15.20 -24.13
N GLY A 498 1.53 13.96 -24.58
CA GLY A 498 0.85 13.44 -25.76
C GLY A 498 -0.58 12.96 -25.50
N SER A 499 -1.04 11.98 -26.29
CA SER A 499 -2.40 11.42 -26.18
C SER A 499 -2.66 10.70 -24.85
N ILE A 500 -1.65 10.08 -24.25
CA ILE A 500 -1.77 9.35 -22.98
C ILE A 500 -2.03 10.34 -21.82
N THR A 501 -1.53 11.57 -21.93
CA THR A 501 -1.76 12.67 -20.97
C THR A 501 -3.08 13.41 -21.22
N GLU A 502 -3.52 13.50 -22.48
CA GLU A 502 -4.80 14.15 -22.85
C GLU A 502 -6.01 13.30 -22.41
N MET A 503 -5.93 11.99 -22.58
CA MET A 503 -7.03 11.08 -22.24
C MET A 503 -7.29 11.02 -20.74
N ARG A 504 -8.49 10.53 -20.38
CA ARG A 504 -8.83 10.26 -18.99
C ARG A 504 -7.98 9.09 -18.45
N GLY A 505 -7.26 9.30 -17.35
CA GLY A 505 -6.36 8.29 -16.79
C GLY A 505 -5.51 8.82 -15.64
N TRP A 506 -4.21 8.54 -15.69
CA TRP A 506 -3.22 8.85 -14.63
C TRP A 506 -3.31 10.29 -14.15
N ARG A 507 -3.46 11.25 -15.08
CA ARG A 507 -3.55 12.68 -14.77
C ARG A 507 -4.71 12.97 -13.82
N ASN A 508 -5.88 12.38 -14.07
CA ASN A 508 -7.05 12.57 -13.22
C ASN A 508 -6.87 11.92 -11.85
N MET A 509 -6.16 10.79 -11.79
CA MET A 509 -5.82 10.13 -10.52
C MET A 509 -4.91 11.03 -9.68
N ILE A 510 -3.89 11.65 -10.29
CA ILE A 510 -2.99 12.59 -9.60
C ILE A 510 -3.72 13.87 -9.18
N GLN A 511 -4.65 14.40 -9.99
CA GLN A 511 -5.48 15.54 -9.58
C GLN A 511 -6.31 15.25 -8.34
N GLU A 512 -6.85 14.04 -8.24
CA GLU A 512 -7.64 13.60 -7.09
C GLU A 512 -6.77 13.34 -5.87
N ASP A 513 -5.63 12.67 -6.05
CA ASP A 513 -4.64 12.43 -4.99
C ASP A 513 -4.11 13.73 -4.37
N LEU A 514 -3.78 14.74 -5.19
CA LEU A 514 -3.35 16.05 -4.71
C LEU A 514 -4.42 16.74 -3.83
N LYS A 515 -5.70 16.63 -4.20
CA LYS A 515 -6.80 17.16 -3.37
C LYS A 515 -6.94 16.38 -2.05
N GLN A 516 -6.69 15.08 -2.06
CA GLN A 516 -6.74 14.26 -0.86
C GLN A 516 -5.57 14.55 0.08
N ARG A 517 -4.37 14.76 -0.45
CA ARG A 517 -3.17 15.16 0.32
C ARG A 517 -3.30 16.56 0.90
N PHE A 518 -3.90 17.48 0.14
CA PHE A 518 -4.02 18.90 0.48
C PHE A 518 -5.49 19.38 0.37
N PRO A 519 -6.39 18.93 1.26
CA PRO A 519 -7.83 19.21 1.17
C PRO A 519 -8.19 20.69 1.36
N ASP A 520 -7.29 21.45 1.97
CA ASP A 520 -7.43 22.89 2.21
C ASP A 520 -6.88 23.74 1.05
N THR A 521 -6.33 23.13 -0.01
CA THR A 521 -5.60 23.82 -1.08
C THR A 521 -6.47 23.95 -2.32
N GLU A 522 -6.62 25.17 -2.81
CA GLU A 522 -7.27 25.46 -4.08
C GLU A 522 -6.31 25.14 -5.24
N PHE A 523 -6.68 24.18 -6.09
CA PHE A 523 -5.86 23.78 -7.23
C PHE A 523 -6.36 24.35 -8.56
N THR A 524 -5.44 24.94 -9.32
CA THR A 524 -5.58 25.19 -10.76
C THR A 524 -4.84 24.10 -11.51
N PHE A 525 -5.57 23.28 -12.28
CA PHE A 525 -4.98 22.24 -13.11
C PHE A 525 -4.92 22.66 -14.57
N ILE A 526 -3.72 22.59 -15.15
CA ILE A 526 -3.48 22.90 -16.56
C ILE A 526 -3.33 21.59 -17.34
N ASP A 527 -4.41 21.19 -17.99
CA ASP A 527 -4.45 20.02 -18.86
C ASP A 527 -3.87 20.38 -20.23
N ALA A 528 -2.56 20.16 -20.40
CA ALA A 528 -1.79 20.53 -21.60
C ALA A 528 -1.41 19.30 -22.46
N GLY A 529 -2.25 18.27 -22.49
CA GLY A 529 -2.10 17.12 -23.39
C GLY A 529 -2.57 17.42 -24.81
N ILE A 530 -1.73 17.16 -25.82
CA ILE A 530 -2.14 17.19 -27.23
C ILE A 530 -1.73 15.87 -27.90
N PRO A 531 -2.68 15.07 -28.44
CA PRO A 531 -2.36 13.83 -29.14
C PRO A 531 -1.30 14.01 -30.22
N SER A 532 -0.39 13.03 -30.33
CA SER A 532 0.67 12.97 -31.35
C SER A 532 1.81 13.97 -31.18
N THR A 533 1.89 14.67 -30.04
CA THR A 533 2.96 15.64 -29.76
C THR A 533 3.96 15.09 -28.76
N GLY A 534 5.25 15.15 -29.10
CA GLY A 534 6.39 14.87 -28.21
C GLY A 534 7.12 16.15 -27.76
N SER A 535 8.36 16.04 -27.31
CA SER A 535 9.10 17.11 -26.64
C SER A 535 9.37 18.31 -27.56
N THR A 536 9.63 18.06 -28.84
CA THR A 536 9.85 19.12 -29.84
C THR A 536 8.61 20.04 -29.95
N PRO A 537 7.41 19.56 -30.32
CA PRO A 537 6.21 20.42 -30.32
C PRO A 537 5.86 21.00 -28.95
N HIS A 538 6.18 20.29 -27.85
CA HIS A 538 5.94 20.78 -26.49
C HIS A 538 6.76 22.03 -26.17
N ALA A 539 8.03 22.10 -26.58
CA ALA A 539 8.89 23.25 -26.34
C ALA A 539 8.32 24.54 -26.96
N PHE A 540 7.81 24.47 -28.20
CA PHE A 540 7.27 25.64 -28.91
C PHE A 540 5.89 26.10 -28.42
N ARG A 541 5.12 25.19 -27.82
CA ARG A 541 3.76 25.48 -27.33
C ARG A 541 3.72 25.76 -25.83
N PHE A 542 4.85 25.62 -25.14
CA PHE A 542 4.90 25.69 -23.69
C PHE A 542 4.32 27.00 -23.15
N GLU A 543 4.66 28.13 -23.78
CA GLU A 543 4.11 29.42 -23.40
C GLU A 543 2.58 29.47 -23.58
N ASN A 544 2.08 29.13 -24.78
CA ASN A 544 0.66 29.21 -25.12
C ASN A 544 -0.22 28.23 -24.33
N ASP A 545 0.26 27.00 -24.14
CA ASP A 545 -0.55 25.93 -23.57
C ASP A 545 -0.37 25.76 -22.06
N VAL A 546 0.72 26.29 -21.49
CA VAL A 546 1.03 26.22 -20.07
C VAL A 546 1.11 27.61 -19.45
N LEU A 547 2.14 28.39 -19.75
CA LEU A 547 2.44 29.62 -19.00
C LEU A 547 1.33 30.69 -19.08
N GLN A 548 0.66 30.81 -20.23
CA GLN A 548 -0.47 31.73 -20.40
C GLN A 548 -1.73 31.30 -19.63
N LYS A 549 -1.84 30.04 -19.22
CA LYS A 549 -2.96 29.52 -18.42
C LYS A 549 -2.70 29.58 -16.91
N GLY A 550 -1.43 29.69 -16.52
CA GLY A 550 -0.98 29.79 -15.14
C GLY A 550 0.49 29.41 -15.03
N VAL A 551 1.14 29.83 -13.94
CA VAL A 551 2.54 29.49 -13.65
C VAL A 551 2.55 28.23 -12.79
N PRO A 552 2.99 27.06 -13.28
CA PRO A 552 2.97 25.84 -12.50
C PRO A 552 3.93 25.91 -11.31
N ASP A 553 3.47 25.44 -10.16
CA ASP A 553 4.33 25.07 -9.03
C ASP A 553 4.91 23.67 -9.25
N LEU A 554 4.15 22.80 -9.92
CA LEU A 554 4.53 21.45 -10.30
C LEU A 554 4.18 21.18 -11.78
N LEU A 555 5.17 20.77 -12.56
CA LEU A 555 5.04 20.43 -13.97
C LEU A 555 5.36 18.96 -14.20
N PHE A 556 4.42 18.22 -14.77
CA PHE A 556 4.67 16.91 -15.37
C PHE A 556 4.94 17.04 -16.85
N VAL A 557 5.99 16.36 -17.35
CA VAL A 557 6.32 16.28 -18.77
C VAL A 557 6.46 14.82 -19.18
N GLU A 558 5.70 14.39 -20.20
CA GLU A 558 5.84 13.09 -20.85
C GLU A 558 5.87 13.25 -22.36
N ALA A 559 6.89 12.70 -23.01
CA ALA A 559 7.05 12.82 -24.45
C ALA A 559 7.64 11.59 -25.14
N ALA A 560 8.12 10.58 -24.39
CA ALA A 560 8.98 9.52 -24.91
C ALA A 560 8.32 8.73 -26.04
N VAL A 561 7.06 8.34 -25.86
CA VAL A 561 6.33 7.54 -26.87
C VAL A 561 6.13 8.33 -28.16
N ASN A 562 5.81 9.62 -28.06
CA ASN A 562 5.55 10.46 -29.24
C ASN A 562 6.85 10.89 -29.93
N ASP A 563 7.92 11.16 -29.19
CA ASP A 563 9.22 11.49 -29.79
C ASP A 563 9.77 10.34 -30.65
N ASP A 564 9.68 9.11 -30.14
CA ASP A 564 10.09 7.91 -30.88
C ASP A 564 9.18 7.66 -32.09
N THR A 565 7.87 7.69 -31.88
CA THR A 565 6.86 7.50 -32.94
C THR A 565 6.97 8.55 -34.05
N ASN A 566 7.31 9.79 -33.69
CA ASN A 566 7.44 10.90 -34.63
C ASN A 566 8.81 10.92 -35.34
N LYS A 567 9.69 9.96 -35.03
CA LYS A 567 11.02 9.79 -35.65
C LYS A 567 11.94 11.00 -35.46
N PHE A 568 11.76 11.75 -34.37
CA PHE A 568 12.74 12.75 -33.97
C PHE A 568 14.02 12.03 -33.56
N ASN A 569 15.17 12.47 -34.06
CA ASN A 569 16.45 11.88 -33.66
C ASN A 569 16.86 12.35 -32.26
N TYR A 570 17.90 11.73 -31.69
CA TYR A 570 18.35 12.03 -30.32
C TYR A 570 18.67 13.53 -30.09
N ILE A 571 19.21 14.24 -31.09
CA ILE A 571 19.51 15.68 -30.98
C ILE A 571 18.20 16.49 -30.83
N GLN A 572 17.20 16.20 -31.66
CA GLN A 572 15.92 16.89 -31.62
C GLN A 572 15.14 16.58 -30.34
N GLN A 573 15.20 15.34 -29.86
CA GLN A 573 14.63 14.92 -28.58
C GLN A 573 15.27 15.68 -27.41
N VAL A 574 16.60 15.82 -27.40
CA VAL A 574 17.33 16.60 -26.39
C VAL A 574 16.94 18.08 -26.48
N ARG A 575 16.98 18.71 -27.67
CA ARG A 575 16.60 20.13 -27.84
C ARG A 575 15.18 20.43 -27.38
N GLY A 576 14.23 19.53 -27.67
CA GLY A 576 12.84 19.65 -27.25
C GLY A 576 12.69 19.55 -25.74
N MET A 577 13.20 18.47 -25.14
CA MET A 577 13.07 18.25 -23.70
C MET A 577 13.83 19.30 -22.88
N GLU A 578 15.06 19.63 -23.29
CA GLU A 578 15.84 20.72 -22.72
C GLU A 578 15.13 22.06 -22.84
N GLY A 579 14.53 22.34 -24.01
CA GLY A 579 13.79 23.56 -24.24
C GLY A 579 12.65 23.75 -23.23
N ILE A 580 11.89 22.68 -22.95
CA ILE A 580 10.81 22.72 -21.94
C ILE A 580 11.38 22.99 -20.55
N VAL A 581 12.35 22.20 -20.10
CA VAL A 581 12.90 22.28 -18.74
C VAL A 581 13.56 23.64 -18.49
N ARG A 582 14.36 24.11 -19.45
CA ARG A 582 15.11 25.35 -19.34
C ARG A 582 14.19 26.57 -19.43
N HIS A 583 13.18 26.55 -20.32
CA HIS A 583 12.16 27.60 -20.39
C HIS A 583 11.37 27.66 -19.07
N ALA A 584 10.89 26.52 -18.57
CA ALA A 584 10.16 26.41 -17.31
C ALA A 584 10.91 27.04 -16.13
N ARG A 585 12.18 26.68 -15.92
CA ARG A 585 12.99 27.20 -14.79
C ARG A 585 13.55 28.59 -15.01
N THR A 586 13.72 29.03 -16.25
CA THR A 586 14.07 30.44 -16.54
C THR A 586 12.88 31.36 -16.22
N PHE A 587 11.67 30.92 -16.56
CA PHE A 587 10.45 31.68 -16.30
C PHE A 587 10.06 31.65 -14.81
N SER A 588 10.11 30.47 -14.19
CA SER A 588 9.84 30.27 -12.75
C SER A 588 10.93 29.39 -12.14
N PRO A 589 11.97 29.99 -11.53
CA PRO A 589 13.07 29.24 -10.92
C PRO A 589 12.62 28.25 -9.84
N ALA A 590 11.48 28.50 -9.18
CA ALA A 590 10.96 27.62 -8.14
C ALA A 590 10.11 26.44 -8.68
N MET A 591 9.86 26.36 -9.98
CA MET A 591 9.00 25.31 -10.55
C MET A 591 9.60 23.92 -10.36
N ASP A 592 8.86 23.06 -9.68
CA ASP A 592 9.19 21.64 -9.58
C ASP A 592 8.79 20.92 -10.86
N ILE A 593 9.62 20.00 -11.33
CA ILE A 593 9.42 19.28 -12.59
C ILE A 593 9.58 17.78 -12.35
N VAL A 594 8.66 16.98 -12.91
CA VAL A 594 8.75 15.52 -12.96
C VAL A 594 8.67 15.07 -14.42
N MET A 595 9.69 14.33 -14.85
CA MET A 595 9.71 13.71 -16.18
C MET A 595 9.19 12.27 -16.10
N LEU A 596 8.30 11.91 -17.02
CA LEU A 596 7.72 10.56 -17.10
C LEU A 596 8.11 9.90 -18.42
N HIS A 597 8.35 8.59 -18.38
CA HIS A 597 8.61 7.78 -19.57
C HIS A 597 7.59 6.65 -19.67
N PHE A 598 6.61 6.76 -20.57
CA PHE A 598 5.59 5.72 -20.77
C PHE A 598 6.05 4.59 -21.71
N ILE A 599 5.41 3.44 -21.57
CA ILE A 599 5.63 2.26 -22.43
C ILE A 599 4.75 2.32 -23.69
N TYR A 600 5.25 1.71 -24.78
CA TYR A 600 4.45 1.33 -25.94
C TYR A 600 5.04 0.09 -26.64
N ASP A 601 4.30 -0.54 -27.57
CA ASP A 601 4.63 -1.87 -28.13
C ASP A 601 6.12 -2.05 -28.53
N PRO A 602 6.75 -1.12 -29.27
CA PRO A 602 8.12 -1.25 -29.73
C PRO A 602 9.20 -1.18 -28.62
N PHE A 603 8.89 -0.62 -27.45
CA PHE A 603 9.83 -0.63 -26.33
C PHE A 603 9.92 -1.99 -25.65
N ILE A 604 8.84 -2.80 -25.67
CA ILE A 604 8.76 -4.05 -24.92
C ILE A 604 9.92 -5.02 -25.26
N PRO A 605 10.23 -5.32 -26.54
CA PRO A 605 11.31 -6.26 -26.88
C PRO A 605 12.72 -5.75 -26.52
N LEU A 606 12.89 -4.44 -26.37
CA LEU A 606 14.16 -3.83 -25.92
C LEU A 606 14.31 -4.02 -24.42
N LEU A 607 13.28 -3.66 -23.66
CA LEU A 607 13.24 -3.76 -22.20
C LEU A 607 13.34 -5.22 -21.72
N ASP A 608 12.73 -6.16 -22.45
CA ASP A 608 12.86 -7.60 -22.19
C ASP A 608 14.32 -8.09 -22.27
N LYS A 609 15.14 -7.44 -23.10
CA LYS A 609 16.57 -7.71 -23.25
C LYS A 609 17.44 -6.88 -22.30
N GLY A 610 16.84 -6.09 -21.41
CA GLY A 610 17.54 -5.16 -20.53
C GLY A 610 18.14 -3.95 -21.25
N MET A 611 17.64 -3.62 -22.45
CA MET A 611 18.09 -2.46 -23.22
C MET A 611 17.12 -1.30 -23.07
N GLN A 612 17.63 -0.12 -22.72
CA GLN A 612 16.83 1.10 -22.63
C GLN A 612 16.57 1.69 -24.03
N PRO A 613 15.33 2.11 -24.34
CA PRO A 613 15.04 2.86 -25.55
C PRO A 613 15.87 4.15 -25.66
N GLN A 614 16.37 4.46 -26.86
CA GLN A 614 17.22 5.63 -27.09
C GLN A 614 16.54 6.94 -26.68
N VAL A 615 15.23 7.09 -26.92
CA VAL A 615 14.49 8.29 -26.53
C VAL A 615 14.47 8.52 -25.02
N ILE A 616 14.35 7.44 -24.23
CA ILE A 616 14.39 7.52 -22.77
C ILE A 616 15.80 7.98 -22.36
N MET A 617 16.85 7.43 -22.95
CA MET A 617 18.22 7.88 -22.71
C MET A 617 18.43 9.37 -23.07
N SER A 618 17.86 9.83 -24.18
CA SER A 618 17.90 11.24 -24.58
C SER A 618 17.26 12.13 -23.52
N HIS A 619 16.05 11.79 -23.05
CA HIS A 619 15.35 12.55 -22.02
C HIS A 619 16.07 12.48 -20.67
N GLU A 620 16.58 11.31 -20.28
CA GLU A 620 17.37 11.14 -19.06
C GLU A 620 18.67 11.96 -19.07
N SER A 621 19.28 12.19 -20.24
CA SER A 621 20.43 13.10 -20.35
C SER A 621 20.08 14.53 -19.95
N VAL A 622 18.89 15.01 -20.34
CA VAL A 622 18.36 16.31 -19.92
C VAL A 622 18.05 16.30 -18.44
N ALA A 623 17.38 15.26 -17.94
CA ALA A 623 17.08 15.14 -16.52
C ALA A 623 18.35 15.13 -15.65
N ASN A 624 19.43 14.49 -16.10
CA ASN A 624 20.73 14.54 -15.42
C ASN A 624 21.33 15.95 -15.42
N HIS A 625 21.36 16.62 -16.57
CA HIS A 625 21.98 17.96 -16.70
C HIS A 625 21.27 19.03 -15.87
N TYR A 626 19.94 18.98 -15.83
CA TYR A 626 19.11 19.92 -15.08
C TYR A 626 18.69 19.41 -13.70
N ASN A 627 19.21 18.27 -13.23
CA ASN A 627 18.82 17.70 -11.94
C ASN A 627 17.28 17.56 -11.79
N VAL A 628 16.60 16.96 -12.78
CA VAL A 628 15.13 16.75 -12.76
C VAL A 628 14.84 15.30 -12.39
N SER A 629 13.98 15.09 -11.39
CA SER A 629 13.55 13.76 -11.00
C SER A 629 12.68 13.14 -12.11
N SER A 630 12.92 11.87 -12.42
CA SER A 630 12.21 11.17 -13.49
C SER A 630 11.70 9.80 -13.05
N ILE A 631 10.68 9.30 -13.75
CA ILE A 631 10.08 7.99 -13.50
C ILE A 631 10.05 7.18 -14.79
N ASN A 632 10.76 6.05 -14.80
CA ASN A 632 10.80 5.13 -15.93
C ASN A 632 9.66 4.10 -15.84
N LEU A 633 8.44 4.57 -16.13
CA LEU A 633 7.26 3.72 -16.14
C LEU A 633 7.31 2.67 -17.26
N ALA A 634 8.12 2.90 -18.29
CA ALA A 634 8.33 1.93 -19.35
C ALA A 634 8.99 0.65 -18.84
N GLU A 635 10.11 0.81 -18.13
CA GLU A 635 10.82 -0.31 -17.52
C GLU A 635 10.00 -0.99 -16.42
N GLU A 636 9.33 -0.21 -15.56
CA GLU A 636 8.45 -0.77 -14.53
C GLU A 636 7.36 -1.67 -15.12
N VAL A 637 6.62 -1.18 -16.12
CA VAL A 637 5.51 -1.95 -16.71
C VAL A 637 6.03 -3.20 -17.43
N ALA A 638 7.15 -3.11 -18.15
CA ALA A 638 7.78 -4.28 -18.76
C ALA A 638 8.21 -5.31 -17.71
N TYR A 639 8.81 -4.87 -16.61
CA TYR A 639 9.20 -5.71 -15.49
C TYR A 639 7.98 -6.46 -14.88
N ARG A 640 6.89 -5.74 -14.60
CA ARG A 640 5.67 -6.33 -14.02
C ARG A 640 4.99 -7.33 -14.97
N MET A 641 5.01 -7.05 -16.28
CA MET A 641 4.51 -8.01 -17.28
C MET A 641 5.34 -9.29 -17.31
N ARG A 642 6.67 -9.17 -17.22
CA ARG A 642 7.58 -10.32 -17.18
C ARG A 642 7.40 -11.18 -15.92
N ASP A 643 7.07 -10.57 -14.79
CA ASP A 643 6.74 -11.26 -13.53
C ASP A 643 5.32 -11.88 -13.54
N GLY A 644 4.56 -11.67 -14.62
CA GLY A 644 3.23 -12.26 -14.81
C GLY A 644 2.13 -11.62 -13.95
N GLU A 645 2.32 -10.37 -13.51
CA GLU A 645 1.27 -9.62 -12.80
C GLU A 645 0.07 -9.33 -13.72
N PHE A 646 0.36 -8.99 -14.97
CA PHE A 646 -0.61 -8.76 -16.03
C PHE A 646 0.06 -8.92 -17.41
N ASP A 647 -0.73 -9.06 -18.47
CA ASP A 647 -0.24 -9.00 -19.85
C ASP A 647 -0.54 -7.65 -20.53
N TRP A 648 0.01 -7.44 -21.72
CA TRP A 648 -0.16 -6.19 -22.48
C TRP A 648 -1.63 -5.83 -22.78
N LYS A 649 -2.48 -6.85 -22.95
CA LYS A 649 -3.90 -6.66 -23.20
C LYS A 649 -4.64 -6.23 -21.93
N GLN A 650 -4.29 -6.82 -20.78
CA GLN A 650 -4.80 -6.42 -19.47
C GLN A 650 -4.35 -5.01 -19.08
N PHE A 651 -3.13 -4.62 -19.45
CA PHE A 651 -2.64 -3.24 -19.31
C PHE A 651 -3.44 -2.25 -20.18
N GLY A 652 -3.86 -2.68 -21.37
CA GLY A 652 -4.71 -1.93 -22.31
C GLY A 652 -3.97 -1.40 -23.54
N GLY A 653 -2.68 -1.64 -23.65
CA GLY A 653 -1.87 -1.21 -24.79
C GLY A 653 -1.16 0.12 -24.60
N THR A 654 -0.72 0.72 -25.71
CA THR A 654 -0.05 2.04 -25.76
C THR A 654 -0.91 3.15 -25.15
N HIS A 655 -2.23 3.06 -25.31
CA HIS A 655 -3.21 3.90 -24.62
C HIS A 655 -3.81 3.05 -23.49
N PRO A 656 -3.25 3.10 -22.27
CA PRO A 656 -3.56 2.12 -21.24
C PRO A 656 -5.04 2.17 -20.86
N ALA A 657 -5.56 1.03 -20.40
CA ALA A 657 -6.85 1.00 -19.75
C ALA A 657 -6.76 1.72 -18.39
N TRP A 658 -7.91 1.93 -17.74
CA TRP A 658 -7.96 2.55 -16.41
C TRP A 658 -7.01 1.87 -15.41
N ASP A 659 -6.99 0.54 -15.35
CA ASP A 659 -6.09 -0.20 -14.47
C ASP A 659 -4.61 -0.10 -14.89
N GLY A 660 -4.31 0.08 -16.18
CA GLY A 660 -2.95 0.37 -16.64
C GLY A 660 -2.44 1.72 -16.13
N HIS A 661 -3.30 2.74 -16.12
CA HIS A 661 -2.98 4.05 -15.54
C HIS A 661 -2.74 4.03 -14.03
N LYS A 662 -3.28 3.05 -13.29
CA LYS A 662 -3.04 2.94 -11.84
C LYS A 662 -1.58 2.65 -11.52
N TYR A 663 -0.87 1.89 -12.35
CA TYR A 663 0.57 1.69 -12.17
C TYR A 663 1.34 3.01 -12.29
N TYR A 664 0.96 3.84 -13.27
CA TYR A 664 1.58 5.16 -13.44
C TYR A 664 1.31 6.07 -12.22
N ALA A 665 0.06 6.12 -11.76
CA ALA A 665 -0.32 6.93 -10.61
C ALA A 665 0.36 6.44 -9.32
N ALA A 666 0.46 5.13 -9.10
CA ALA A 666 1.08 4.56 -7.92
C ALA A 666 2.56 4.95 -7.77
N THR A 667 3.32 4.94 -8.87
CA THR A 667 4.74 5.30 -8.84
C THR A 667 4.95 6.81 -8.71
N ILE A 668 4.09 7.63 -9.32
CA ILE A 668 4.10 9.09 -9.09
C ILE A 668 3.81 9.41 -7.62
N ASN A 669 2.82 8.76 -7.03
CA ASN A 669 2.50 8.92 -5.61
C ASN A 669 3.63 8.43 -4.69
N HIS A 670 4.38 7.40 -5.09
CA HIS A 670 5.57 6.98 -4.35
C HIS A 670 6.68 8.05 -4.41
N LEU A 671 6.88 8.71 -5.55
CA LEU A 671 7.79 9.86 -5.63
C LEU A 671 7.33 10.99 -4.69
N PHE A 672 6.03 11.31 -4.65
CA PHE A 672 5.50 12.27 -3.68
C PHE A 672 5.80 11.87 -2.24
N ASP A 673 5.59 10.60 -1.87
CA ASP A 673 5.85 10.12 -0.51
C ASP A 673 7.34 10.25 -0.14
N LEU A 674 8.25 9.96 -1.08
CA LEU A 674 9.69 10.11 -0.90
C LEU A 674 10.13 11.58 -0.76
N GLU A 675 9.50 12.49 -1.50
CA GLU A 675 9.90 13.90 -1.58
C GLU A 675 9.21 14.80 -0.55
N TRP A 676 8.01 14.41 -0.11
CA TRP A 676 7.14 15.19 0.76
C TRP A 676 7.02 14.63 2.19
N GLY A 677 7.80 13.60 2.50
CA GLY A 677 7.98 13.10 3.87
C GLY A 677 9.09 13.83 4.63
N GLY A 678 9.13 13.62 5.94
CA GLY A 678 10.22 14.05 6.81
C GLY A 678 10.39 15.58 6.88
N ASP A 679 11.62 16.07 6.73
CA ASP A 679 11.95 17.48 6.99
C ASP A 679 11.47 18.48 5.92
N VAL A 680 10.70 18.05 4.90
CA VAL A 680 10.20 18.95 3.85
C VAL A 680 9.44 20.17 4.42
N ALA A 681 8.68 19.97 5.50
CA ALA A 681 7.90 21.04 6.14
C ALA A 681 8.80 22.14 6.74
N LYS A 682 10.05 21.82 7.06
CA LYS A 682 11.06 22.74 7.62
C LYS A 682 11.85 23.48 6.53
N LYS A 683 11.72 23.07 5.26
CA LYS A 683 12.41 23.72 4.14
C LYS A 683 11.78 25.07 3.78
N THR A 684 12.52 25.83 2.97
CA THR A 684 12.07 27.08 2.35
C THR A 684 12.07 26.92 0.84
N VAL A 685 11.25 27.71 0.14
CA VAL A 685 11.22 27.71 -1.32
C VAL A 685 12.58 28.21 -1.82
N GLN A 686 13.19 27.46 -2.73
CA GLN A 686 14.50 27.79 -3.31
C GLN A 686 14.44 27.70 -4.85
N PRO A 687 15.12 28.60 -5.57
CA PRO A 687 15.28 28.45 -7.01
C PRO A 687 16.06 27.17 -7.32
N HIS A 688 15.60 26.41 -8.30
CA HIS A 688 16.36 25.30 -8.88
C HIS A 688 17.51 25.84 -9.72
N GLU A 689 18.64 25.14 -9.69
CA GLU A 689 19.78 25.47 -10.53
C GLU A 689 19.44 25.23 -12.01
N VAL A 690 19.90 26.15 -12.86
CA VAL A 690 19.83 26.04 -14.31
C VAL A 690 21.25 26.26 -14.82
N PRO A 691 21.90 25.22 -15.38
CA PRO A 691 23.22 25.38 -15.98
C PRO A 691 23.24 26.49 -17.02
N GLU A 692 24.31 27.29 -17.00
CA GLU A 692 24.48 28.42 -17.92
C GLU A 692 24.49 27.94 -19.38
N GLN A 693 25.23 26.86 -19.64
CA GLN A 693 25.32 26.26 -20.97
C GLN A 693 24.26 25.17 -21.14
N PRO A 694 23.44 25.24 -22.20
CA PRO A 694 22.60 24.12 -22.58
C PRO A 694 23.48 22.94 -23.05
N ILE A 695 22.93 21.74 -23.01
CA ILE A 695 23.50 20.52 -23.60
C ILE A 695 23.72 20.74 -25.10
N ASP A 696 22.73 21.33 -25.78
CA ASP A 696 22.83 21.69 -27.18
C ASP A 696 22.64 23.20 -27.36
N ALA A 697 23.58 23.83 -28.07
CA ALA A 697 23.58 25.27 -28.29
C ALA A 697 22.34 25.79 -29.04
N TYR A 698 21.56 24.92 -29.70
CA TYR A 698 20.31 25.21 -30.40
C TYR A 698 19.08 24.62 -29.68
N SER A 699 19.16 24.44 -28.36
CA SER A 699 18.00 24.15 -27.50
C SER A 699 16.79 25.00 -27.86
N TYR A 700 15.58 24.42 -27.76
CA TYR A 700 14.32 25.11 -28.05
C TYR A 700 13.78 25.86 -26.82
N ASP A 701 14.66 26.39 -25.96
CA ASP A 701 14.31 27.09 -24.72
C ASP A 701 13.63 28.44 -24.95
N LYS A 702 13.68 28.97 -26.17
CA LYS A 702 12.94 30.14 -26.64
C LYS A 702 11.95 29.78 -27.76
N GLY A 703 11.48 28.53 -27.73
CA GLY A 703 10.45 28.07 -28.66
C GLY A 703 9.12 28.80 -28.42
N VAL A 704 8.56 29.37 -29.49
CA VAL A 704 7.27 30.07 -29.47
C VAL A 704 6.41 29.70 -30.67
N PHE A 705 5.09 29.85 -30.52
CA PHE A 705 4.17 29.92 -31.63
C PHE A 705 4.09 31.34 -32.20
N ILE A 706 4.22 31.44 -33.52
CA ILE A 706 3.96 32.67 -34.26
C ILE A 706 2.64 32.52 -35.02
N ASP A 707 1.81 33.55 -34.95
CA ASP A 707 0.50 33.59 -35.61
C ASP A 707 0.67 33.44 -37.13
N ILE A 708 -0.13 32.56 -37.73
CA ILE A 708 -0.18 32.30 -39.17
C ILE A 708 -0.47 33.55 -40.02
N ARG A 709 -1.12 34.58 -39.47
CA ARG A 709 -1.43 35.85 -40.14
C ARG A 709 -0.19 36.72 -40.36
N SER A 710 0.93 36.36 -39.76
CA SER A 710 2.23 36.99 -40.03
C SER A 710 2.76 36.68 -41.44
N ALA A 711 2.30 35.58 -42.06
CA ALA A 711 2.70 35.23 -43.42
C ALA A 711 2.28 36.30 -44.45
N LYS A 712 3.16 36.59 -45.40
CA LYS A 712 3.03 37.57 -46.46
C LYS A 712 3.14 36.90 -47.83
N GLN A 713 2.88 37.68 -48.88
CA GLN A 713 2.98 37.24 -50.27
C GLN A 713 2.21 35.94 -50.54
N LEU A 714 1.00 35.84 -49.96
CA LEU A 714 0.15 34.66 -50.08
C LEU A 714 -0.36 34.53 -51.53
N ASN A 715 0.20 33.58 -52.28
CA ASN A 715 -0.26 33.20 -53.60
C ASN A 715 -0.93 31.83 -53.51
N GLY A 716 -2.26 31.79 -53.46
CA GLY A 716 -3.02 30.54 -53.33
C GLY A 716 -3.10 29.97 -51.92
N TRP A 717 -2.45 30.62 -50.94
CA TRP A 717 -2.68 30.38 -49.52
C TRP A 717 -3.75 31.34 -49.00
N LYS A 718 -4.56 30.87 -48.04
CA LYS A 718 -5.58 31.69 -47.37
C LYS A 718 -5.72 31.32 -45.90
N VAL A 719 -5.99 32.30 -45.06
CA VAL A 719 -6.40 32.04 -43.67
C VAL A 719 -7.88 31.66 -43.69
N VAL A 720 -8.19 30.50 -43.12
CA VAL A 720 -9.55 30.01 -42.89
C VAL A 720 -9.78 30.04 -41.39
N GLU A 721 -10.61 30.99 -40.93
CA GLU A 721 -10.80 31.28 -39.51
C GLU A 721 -11.48 30.14 -38.74
N ASP A 722 -12.39 29.42 -39.39
CA ASP A 722 -13.10 28.25 -38.83
C ASP A 722 -12.82 27.04 -39.72
N TRP A 723 -11.59 26.50 -39.63
CA TRP A 723 -11.18 25.44 -40.54
C TRP A 723 -11.82 24.08 -40.20
N MET A 724 -12.29 23.39 -41.23
CA MET A 724 -12.73 22.00 -41.20
C MET A 724 -12.17 21.23 -42.41
N PRO A 725 -11.95 19.90 -42.28
CA PRO A 725 -11.51 19.09 -43.41
C PRO A 725 -12.60 19.00 -44.48
N THR A 726 -12.22 19.18 -45.73
CA THR A 726 -13.11 19.03 -46.90
C THR A 726 -13.12 17.59 -47.44
N VAL A 727 -12.13 16.79 -47.04
CA VAL A 727 -12.04 15.36 -47.36
C VAL A 727 -12.22 14.54 -46.10
N LYS A 728 -12.85 13.37 -46.24
CA LYS A 728 -13.12 12.45 -45.12
C LYS A 728 -11.82 12.09 -44.39
N GLY A 729 -11.79 12.39 -43.10
CA GLY A 729 -10.72 12.01 -42.19
C GLY A 729 -11.11 12.41 -40.77
N ASN A 730 -10.61 11.67 -39.78
CA ASN A 730 -10.77 12.05 -38.38
C ASN A 730 -9.97 13.33 -38.09
N THR A 731 -10.32 14.04 -37.04
CA THR A 731 -9.62 15.24 -36.57
C THR A 731 -9.28 15.14 -35.09
N ARG A 732 -8.52 16.11 -34.58
CA ARG A 732 -8.24 16.28 -33.15
C ARG A 732 -8.76 17.62 -32.67
N LYS A 733 -9.25 17.65 -31.43
CA LYS A 733 -9.65 18.90 -30.76
C LYS A 733 -8.47 19.89 -30.78
N GLY A 734 -8.76 21.16 -31.01
CA GLY A 734 -7.72 22.20 -31.16
C GLY A 734 -7.10 22.30 -32.56
N PHE A 735 -7.44 21.36 -33.46
CA PHE A 735 -7.02 21.32 -34.88
C PHE A 735 -8.22 21.25 -35.83
N VAL A 736 -9.40 21.61 -35.34
CA VAL A 736 -10.62 21.78 -36.12
C VAL A 736 -11.43 22.88 -35.43
N HIS A 737 -12.19 23.65 -36.20
CA HIS A 737 -12.87 24.85 -35.73
C HIS A 737 -11.92 25.91 -35.15
N VAL A 738 -10.78 26.09 -35.82
CA VAL A 738 -9.73 27.03 -35.44
C VAL A 738 -9.13 27.68 -36.68
N PRO A 739 -8.50 28.86 -36.54
CA PRO A 739 -7.80 29.49 -37.64
C PRO A 739 -6.66 28.62 -38.18
N MET A 740 -6.66 28.40 -39.49
CA MET A 740 -5.58 27.70 -40.20
C MET A 740 -5.19 28.43 -41.47
N LEU A 741 -3.91 28.38 -41.82
CA LEU A 741 -3.38 28.85 -43.09
C LEU A 741 -3.34 27.68 -44.06
N VAL A 742 -4.14 27.77 -45.12
CA VAL A 742 -4.50 26.63 -45.97
C VAL A 742 -4.03 26.85 -47.40
N ALA A 743 -3.46 25.81 -47.99
CA ALA A 743 -3.29 25.65 -49.42
C ALA A 743 -3.96 24.37 -49.92
N ASP A 744 -4.51 24.42 -51.13
CA ASP A 744 -5.21 23.32 -51.81
C ASP A 744 -4.78 23.14 -53.27
N ARG A 745 -3.79 23.90 -53.75
CA ARG A 745 -3.30 23.83 -55.14
C ARG A 745 -1.77 23.81 -55.23
N ALA A 746 -1.27 23.13 -56.26
CA ALA A 746 0.15 23.10 -56.57
C ALA A 746 0.70 24.51 -56.84
N SER A 747 1.98 24.73 -56.53
CA SER A 747 2.67 26.01 -56.65
C SER A 747 2.12 27.14 -55.79
N ALA A 748 1.14 26.88 -54.90
CA ALA A 748 0.72 27.86 -53.91
C ALA A 748 1.91 28.22 -53.02
N SER A 749 2.22 29.51 -52.86
CA SER A 749 3.40 29.98 -52.13
C SER A 749 3.10 31.07 -51.12
N LEU A 750 3.95 31.16 -50.10
CA LEU A 750 3.95 32.24 -49.11
C LEU A 750 5.38 32.62 -48.73
N SER A 751 5.53 33.77 -48.10
CA SER A 751 6.73 34.14 -47.36
C SER A 751 6.40 34.42 -45.89
N PHE A 752 7.33 34.11 -45.00
CA PHE A 752 7.21 34.33 -43.57
C PHE A 752 8.56 34.83 -43.05
N SER A 753 8.58 36.04 -42.48
CA SER A 753 9.77 36.59 -41.85
C SER A 753 9.73 36.33 -40.36
N PHE A 754 10.85 35.89 -39.79
CA PHE A 754 11.00 35.59 -38.38
C PHE A 754 12.39 35.98 -37.90
N GLU A 755 12.53 36.21 -36.60
CA GLU A 755 13.82 36.37 -35.94
C GLU A 755 14.04 35.14 -35.06
N GLY A 756 15.20 34.49 -35.21
CA GLY A 756 15.53 33.33 -34.41
C GLY A 756 16.45 32.34 -35.08
N ARG A 757 16.64 31.20 -34.42
CA ARG A 757 17.63 30.16 -34.73
C ARG A 757 17.03 28.88 -35.30
N ALA A 758 15.72 28.74 -35.26
CA ALA A 758 15.00 27.63 -35.87
C ALA A 758 13.62 28.06 -36.34
N VAL A 759 13.12 27.40 -37.39
CA VAL A 759 11.77 27.63 -37.91
C VAL A 759 11.13 26.32 -38.36
N GLY A 760 9.84 26.21 -38.11
CA GLY A 760 9.02 25.10 -38.51
C GLY A 760 7.57 25.48 -38.71
N ILE A 761 6.75 24.46 -38.96
CA ILE A 761 5.29 24.58 -39.03
C ILE A 761 4.66 23.53 -38.12
N PHE A 762 3.60 23.93 -37.41
CA PHE A 762 2.69 23.00 -36.76
C PHE A 762 1.44 22.88 -37.62
N CYS A 763 1.20 21.71 -38.19
CA CYS A 763 0.11 21.48 -39.14
C CYS A 763 -0.83 20.36 -38.72
N ALA A 764 -1.97 20.28 -39.41
CA ALA A 764 -2.85 19.11 -39.39
C ALA A 764 -2.60 18.25 -40.65
N ALA A 765 -1.74 17.25 -40.55
CA ALA A 765 -1.31 16.41 -41.67
C ALA A 765 -2.38 15.37 -42.05
N GLY A 766 -3.22 15.66 -43.04
CA GLY A 766 -4.36 14.81 -43.45
C GLY A 766 -4.21 14.02 -44.75
N PRO A 767 -5.31 13.43 -45.28
CA PRO A 767 -5.28 12.57 -46.47
C PRO A 767 -4.74 13.24 -47.74
N GLN A 768 -4.87 14.57 -47.80
CA GLN A 768 -4.38 15.41 -48.89
C GLN A 768 -3.01 16.05 -48.61
N ALA A 769 -2.32 15.66 -47.52
CA ALA A 769 -1.02 16.21 -47.15
C ALA A 769 -0.05 16.14 -48.34
N CYS A 770 0.61 17.27 -48.59
CA CYS A 770 1.40 17.52 -49.79
C CYS A 770 2.91 17.41 -49.52
N VAL A 771 3.69 17.47 -50.60
CA VAL A 771 5.11 17.78 -50.50
C VAL A 771 5.27 19.30 -50.52
N LEU A 772 5.87 19.85 -49.48
CA LEU A 772 6.26 21.25 -49.40
C LEU A 772 7.69 21.41 -49.92
N GLU A 773 7.96 22.55 -50.55
CA GLU A 773 9.29 23.03 -50.87
C GLU A 773 9.54 24.30 -50.07
N TYR A 774 10.63 24.35 -49.31
CA TYR A 774 10.99 25.50 -48.48
C TYR A 774 12.41 26.01 -48.77
N SER A 775 12.62 27.30 -48.57
CA SER A 775 13.90 28.00 -48.72
C SER A 775 14.03 29.06 -47.63
N ILE A 776 15.18 29.10 -46.96
CA ILE A 776 15.54 30.17 -46.01
C ILE A 776 16.53 31.10 -46.69
N ASP A 777 16.29 32.41 -46.62
CA ASP A 777 17.18 33.48 -47.10
C ASP A 777 17.65 33.32 -48.56
N GLY A 778 16.81 32.73 -49.41
CA GLY A 778 17.11 32.52 -50.83
C GLY A 778 18.01 31.30 -51.11
N ALA A 779 18.31 30.47 -50.10
CA ALA A 779 18.99 29.20 -50.29
C ALA A 779 18.20 28.25 -51.22
N PRO A 780 18.83 27.23 -51.82
CA PRO A 780 18.14 26.25 -52.65
C PRO A 780 16.95 25.61 -51.93
N PHE A 781 15.84 25.41 -52.66
CA PHE A 781 14.64 24.80 -52.09
C PHE A 781 14.88 23.35 -51.67
N LYS A 782 14.52 23.02 -50.42
CA LYS A 782 14.49 21.67 -49.87
C LYS A 782 13.06 21.13 -49.91
N LYS A 783 12.89 19.81 -50.05
CA LYS A 783 11.58 19.15 -50.05
C LYS A 783 11.27 18.56 -48.68
N LEU A 784 10.00 18.62 -48.29
CA LEU A 784 9.45 18.01 -47.10
C LEU A 784 8.13 17.31 -47.46
N ASP A 785 8.08 16.00 -47.30
CA ASP A 785 6.81 15.27 -47.38
C ASP A 785 6.06 15.44 -46.04
N THR A 786 4.87 16.04 -46.10
CA THR A 786 4.02 16.24 -44.90
C THR A 786 3.06 15.09 -44.66
N PHE A 787 3.12 14.02 -45.46
CA PHE A 787 2.31 12.83 -45.26
C PHE A 787 2.90 11.94 -44.16
N THR A 788 2.11 11.67 -43.12
CA THR A 788 2.49 10.75 -42.03
C THR A 788 1.88 9.36 -42.24
N ASP A 789 2.32 8.39 -41.43
CA ASP A 789 1.76 7.03 -41.43
C ASP A 789 0.24 7.03 -41.09
N TRP A 790 -0.27 8.04 -40.39
CA TRP A 790 -1.69 8.19 -40.02
C TRP A 790 -2.51 9.06 -40.98
N SER A 791 -1.85 9.83 -41.85
CA SER A 791 -2.50 10.84 -42.67
C SER A 791 -3.59 10.30 -43.58
N ARG A 792 -3.58 9.00 -43.92
CA ARG A 792 -4.65 8.35 -44.72
C ARG A 792 -6.05 8.52 -44.13
N ASN A 793 -6.17 8.54 -42.80
CA ASN A 793 -7.46 8.49 -42.10
C ASN A 793 -7.63 9.60 -41.06
N LEU A 794 -6.61 10.42 -40.82
CA LEU A 794 -6.57 11.39 -39.72
C LEU A 794 -5.83 12.65 -40.17
N TYR A 795 -6.41 13.82 -39.90
CA TYR A 795 -5.69 15.09 -39.88
C TYR A 795 -4.95 15.18 -38.54
N ILE A 796 -3.73 14.67 -38.52
CA ILE A 796 -2.94 14.51 -37.30
C ILE A 796 -2.18 15.81 -36.98
N PRO A 797 -2.22 16.32 -35.72
CA PRO A 797 -1.33 17.37 -35.28
C PRO A 797 0.13 16.93 -35.44
N TRP A 798 0.90 17.67 -36.23
CA TRP A 798 2.30 17.33 -36.49
C TRP A 798 3.17 18.56 -36.65
N VAL A 799 4.31 18.58 -35.95
CA VAL A 799 5.34 19.63 -36.15
C VAL A 799 6.39 19.13 -37.11
N TYR A 800 6.69 19.96 -38.10
CA TYR A 800 7.83 19.81 -38.99
C TYR A 800 8.80 20.96 -38.76
N MET A 801 10.00 20.63 -38.30
CA MET A 801 11.12 21.57 -38.27
C MET A 801 11.74 21.66 -39.67
N LEU A 802 11.88 22.87 -40.19
CA LEU A 802 12.42 23.14 -41.52
C LEU A 802 13.93 23.42 -41.45
N GLU A 803 14.33 24.32 -40.56
CA GLU A 803 15.73 24.53 -40.18
C GLU A 803 15.82 24.62 -38.66
N THR A 804 16.89 24.06 -38.10
CA THR A 804 17.06 23.91 -36.65
C THR A 804 18.36 24.52 -36.11
N GLU A 805 19.22 25.04 -36.99
CA GLU A 805 20.57 25.51 -36.65
C GLU A 805 20.93 26.80 -37.41
N LEU A 806 20.03 27.77 -37.39
CA LEU A 806 20.27 29.08 -37.98
C LEU A 806 21.06 29.99 -37.01
N PRO A 807 21.83 30.96 -37.54
CA PRO A 807 22.30 32.08 -36.74
C PRO A 807 21.14 32.81 -36.05
N SER A 808 21.38 33.46 -34.92
CA SER A 808 20.35 34.32 -34.32
C SER A 808 20.27 35.62 -35.12
N ALA A 809 19.33 35.70 -36.06
CA ALA A 809 19.12 36.85 -36.92
C ALA A 809 17.68 36.89 -37.48
N CYS A 810 17.37 37.94 -38.23
CA CYS A 810 16.16 37.99 -39.05
C CYS A 810 16.33 37.13 -40.31
N HIS A 811 15.40 36.21 -40.53
CA HIS A 811 15.36 35.28 -41.65
C HIS A 811 14.04 35.41 -42.42
N THR A 812 14.05 34.97 -43.68
CA THR A 812 12.83 34.84 -44.49
C THR A 812 12.66 33.41 -44.99
N LEU A 813 11.62 32.74 -44.49
CA LEU A 813 11.11 31.49 -45.02
C LEU A 813 10.27 31.76 -46.26
N ARG A 814 10.60 31.11 -47.38
CA ARG A 814 9.72 30.95 -48.54
C ARG A 814 9.23 29.52 -48.57
N LEU A 815 7.91 29.34 -48.61
CA LEU A 815 7.27 28.02 -48.65
C LEU A 815 6.41 27.92 -49.89
N ARG A 816 6.44 26.78 -50.59
CA ARG A 816 5.53 26.50 -51.70
C ARG A 816 5.10 25.04 -51.76
N VAL A 817 3.89 24.80 -52.24
CA VAL A 817 3.38 23.44 -52.49
C VAL A 817 4.01 22.90 -53.78
N ALA A 818 4.65 21.74 -53.72
CA ALA A 818 5.25 21.10 -54.89
C ALA A 818 4.17 20.71 -55.94
N LYS A 819 4.59 20.47 -57.18
CA LYS A 819 3.70 19.89 -58.18
C LYS A 819 3.43 18.42 -57.85
N GLY A 820 2.16 18.01 -57.87
CA GLY A 820 1.72 16.63 -57.63
C GLY A 820 0.22 16.54 -57.34
N ASP A 821 -0.26 15.31 -57.15
CA ASP A 821 -1.68 15.01 -56.98
C ASP A 821 -2.23 15.36 -55.58
N LYS A 822 -1.35 15.45 -54.58
CA LYS A 822 -1.69 15.89 -53.21
C LYS A 822 -1.19 17.30 -52.97
N THR A 823 -2.12 18.21 -52.72
CA THR A 823 -1.86 19.66 -52.64
C THR A 823 -2.33 20.31 -51.34
N GLY A 824 -2.89 19.53 -50.42
CA GLY A 824 -3.43 20.02 -49.15
C GLY A 824 -2.31 20.32 -48.17
N CYS A 825 -2.33 21.53 -47.60
CA CYS A 825 -1.57 21.88 -46.41
C CYS A 825 -2.42 22.76 -45.49
N GLN A 826 -2.37 22.50 -44.18
CA GLN A 826 -3.12 23.22 -43.17
C GLN A 826 -2.21 23.53 -41.99
N ILE A 827 -1.69 24.76 -41.95
CA ILE A 827 -0.77 25.21 -40.91
C ILE A 827 -1.59 25.87 -39.80
N ARG A 828 -1.42 25.39 -38.58
CA ARG A 828 -2.05 25.93 -37.37
C ARG A 828 -1.24 27.06 -36.77
N ASN A 829 0.09 26.90 -36.69
CA ASN A 829 1.04 27.89 -36.22
C ASN A 829 2.37 27.75 -36.97
N PHE A 830 3.11 28.84 -37.10
CA PHE A 830 4.55 28.76 -37.30
C PHE A 830 5.20 28.48 -35.95
N VAL A 831 6.26 27.68 -35.93
CA VAL A 831 7.07 27.45 -34.72
C VAL A 831 8.44 28.06 -34.93
N VAL A 832 8.89 28.90 -34.00
CA VAL A 832 10.17 29.62 -34.09
C VAL A 832 10.91 29.49 -32.77
N ASN A 833 12.22 29.26 -32.82
CA ASN A 833 13.09 29.36 -31.66
C ASN A 833 13.81 30.70 -31.73
N GLN A 834 13.45 31.67 -30.89
CA GLN A 834 13.93 33.06 -30.99
C GLN A 834 15.37 33.29 -30.53
#